data_AF-F0YA54-F1
#
_entry.id   AF-F0YA54-F1
#
_cell.length_a   1.000
_cell.length_b   1.000
_cell.length_c   1.000
_cell.angle_alpha   90.00
_cell.angle_beta   90.00
_cell.angle_gamma   90.00
#
_symmetry.space_group_name_H-M   'P 1'
#
loop_
_entity.id
_entity.type
_entity.pdbx_description
1 polymer ?
#
loop_
_entity_poly.entity_id
_entity_poly.type
_entity_poly.pdbx_seq_one_letter_code
_entity_poly.pdbx_strand_id
1 'polypeptide(L)'
;MSLRRHLQQHWMVVAMVAAALVAQRAPAAGAALYHRYSKGLIACIFLLLGLSLPRDAMRKAVKRIGVHARCQALSLVAVPGAYYAVVHRRGLDAAVLGPAVARGLMVCLSMPTTTTTGVVFAEGAGGDASVAAVNAALGNLLGPVVSPATVAFLVGTSPASAGEAPLAAKVGALFLVIALPFATGGLAQAKLGRAAPRVRAAAAKATKVVLCFLFYFLFCTVFAPFGPRFDPATLAALAVFVLATHVTLLALCWAACRDLAVQDRIAVSLMASQKTESKAAALLTVLYGDSPDLGELLLPVVAYHSVQMVVAAALAAPMRAAALRGPPKLGDVESPSAAAYPYCDRALPIRARVADLAARFTVNETISQMGTMAAAVPRLGLPALNYGGEALHGVWSTCAAGRCPTQFPAPHAMGASFDRDLWRAVGAASGLEARALFRWNQRHNASDCARSLEGCLGLTFYAPNVNLARDPRWGRIEEVPSEDPLLNGVYGAEFVRGFQGDGAYRVANAVVKHFAVYNLEVDVEDTPPADWCGSAACAPPNDRHSFDARVSPRDFEETYVGPFVAPVAAGAAAAMCSYNAVNGEPACTDGALLRGALRGALNFTGVLATDCGALEDAVARHKRYATEAEAAAAAIAAGVDSNCGKVLTSALPEALAAGLVRPDALRPPLERLLEARLRLGLLDDWDADAPVPRPDVDAVDSPAHRALALRAAREGLVLLQNPNQILPLDGRGTLAVIGPNANASMNLLSGYHGTPPPDLLRSPLQELEARWRGGKVVYAVGCNASGAATAALDEAVDLAKTADVVVLGLGLCGDNYGGGPPKEDATCFSIDEAESVDRTSLKLPGAQEALFSKIWALGKPVAVAVFLVSAGAVDASFAKDKAALLLAGYGGEFGGVAVADALLGAYNPGGALTATMLPDAGLPPFRDMAMRPSAASPGRTYRFLDERRVAPLWRFGFGLSYTAFAVSLAGPTRVPRRAATRFSVVVRNVGAVSGDVVVACFVAAVGRPDAPLRELFDFARVRDLAPAASTKVSMELRPRSLSLVDEAGVRSTTAGAYDVRCSAGRVADTEDIRLTTAHEIAAFMSLCGFTAMESAFSTPASHVAFSAGLQSAAPPQDPSTWCHTGSSHSSTTAWTSSRSSNAPRTVVPAVLPTKKGVLPAARASSMAFFKAGPRTRPPASTGTETRLSSPNPMIRDAFKYE
;
A
#
# COMPACT_ATOMS: atom_id res chain seq x y z
N MET A 1 30.95 -15.83 -7.49
CA MET A 1 30.60 -16.19 -6.08
C MET A 1 31.84 -16.81 -5.43
N SER A 2 32.13 -16.57 -4.14
CA SER A 2 33.41 -17.05 -3.56
C SER A 2 33.38 -18.55 -3.20
N LEU A 3 34.54 -19.20 -3.32
CA LEU A 3 34.73 -20.63 -3.04
C LEU A 3 34.25 -21.03 -1.64
N ARG A 4 34.44 -20.15 -0.64
CA ARG A 4 33.96 -20.36 0.74
C ARG A 4 32.43 -20.50 0.82
N ARG A 5 31.65 -19.69 0.08
CA ARG A 5 30.18 -19.85 0.02
C ARG A 5 29.78 -21.15 -0.67
N HIS A 6 30.46 -21.50 -1.76
CA HIS A 6 30.16 -22.74 -2.51
C HIS A 6 30.44 -24.00 -1.66
N LEU A 7 31.60 -24.06 -0.98
CA LEU A 7 31.92 -25.15 -0.04
C LEU A 7 30.94 -25.20 1.14
N GLN A 8 30.51 -24.05 1.68
CA GLN A 8 29.49 -23.99 2.74
C GLN A 8 28.10 -24.49 2.27
N GLN A 9 27.75 -24.29 0.99
CA GLN A 9 26.49 -24.78 0.41
C GLN A 9 26.53 -26.29 0.10
N HIS A 10 27.68 -26.82 -0.32
CA HIS A 10 27.80 -28.20 -0.82
C HIS A 10 28.61 -29.16 0.08
N TRP A 11 28.95 -28.76 1.32
CA TRP A 11 29.82 -29.51 2.25
C TRP A 11 29.46 -31.00 2.42
N MET A 12 28.18 -31.36 2.34
CA MET A 12 27.70 -32.74 2.48
C MET A 12 28.24 -33.65 1.37
N VAL A 13 28.34 -33.15 0.14
CA VAL A 13 28.88 -33.92 -1.00
C VAL A 13 30.38 -34.14 -0.80
N VAL A 14 31.10 -33.11 -0.37
CA VAL A 14 32.54 -33.19 -0.03
C VAL A 14 32.79 -34.21 1.09
N ALA A 15 31.93 -34.22 2.12
CA ALA A 15 32.00 -35.19 3.22
C ALA A 15 31.73 -36.64 2.76
N MET A 16 30.78 -36.86 1.86
CA MET A 16 30.51 -38.20 1.29
C MET A 16 31.66 -38.69 0.40
N VAL A 17 32.25 -37.82 -0.44
CA VAL A 17 33.44 -38.15 -1.24
C VAL A 17 34.64 -38.48 -0.33
N ALA A 18 34.87 -37.70 0.72
CA ALA A 18 35.91 -37.99 1.71
C ALA A 18 35.68 -39.33 2.42
N ALA A 19 34.42 -39.64 2.81
CA ALA A 19 34.06 -40.92 3.40
C ALA A 19 34.36 -42.10 2.46
N ALA A 20 34.02 -42.00 1.18
CA ALA A 20 34.34 -43.02 0.17
C ALA A 20 35.86 -43.26 0.04
N LEU A 21 36.66 -42.20 0.00
CA LEU A 21 38.13 -42.26 -0.13
C LEU A 21 38.84 -42.78 1.13
N VAL A 22 38.21 -42.69 2.31
CA VAL A 22 38.67 -43.33 3.55
C VAL A 22 38.24 -44.80 3.59
N ALA A 23 37.01 -45.10 3.17
CA ALA A 23 36.47 -46.46 3.12
C ALA A 23 37.29 -47.38 2.20
N GLN A 24 37.77 -46.87 1.06
CA GLN A 24 38.70 -47.58 0.18
C GLN A 24 40.04 -47.95 0.85
N ARG A 25 40.48 -47.21 1.88
CA ARG A 25 41.76 -47.45 2.59
C ARG A 25 41.62 -48.31 3.84
N ALA A 26 40.43 -48.43 4.42
CA ALA A 26 40.20 -49.17 5.67
C ALA A 26 38.84 -49.93 5.72
N PRO A 27 38.48 -50.72 4.68
CA PRO A 27 37.12 -51.25 4.56
C PRO A 27 36.73 -52.21 5.68
N ALA A 28 37.66 -53.09 6.12
CA ALA A 28 37.39 -54.05 7.20
C ALA A 28 36.97 -53.37 8.53
N ALA A 29 37.56 -52.23 8.86
CA ALA A 29 37.25 -51.50 10.09
C ALA A 29 35.84 -50.88 10.07
N GLY A 30 35.42 -50.29 8.94
CA GLY A 30 34.07 -49.75 8.80
C GLY A 30 32.99 -50.82 8.70
N ALA A 31 33.30 -51.97 8.08
CA ALA A 31 32.37 -53.09 7.98
C ALA A 31 32.03 -53.67 9.36
N ALA A 32 33.02 -53.88 10.23
CA ALA A 32 32.79 -54.32 11.61
C ALA A 32 31.90 -53.34 12.42
N LEU A 33 32.04 -52.02 12.17
CA LEU A 33 31.20 -50.99 12.80
C LEU A 33 29.77 -50.96 12.24
N TYR A 34 29.55 -51.32 10.97
CA TYR A 34 28.22 -51.39 10.35
C TYR A 34 27.31 -52.37 11.11
N HIS A 35 27.76 -53.61 11.35
CA HIS A 35 26.96 -54.63 12.05
C HIS A 35 26.64 -54.21 13.49
N ARG A 36 27.53 -53.46 14.15
CA ARG A 36 27.36 -53.02 15.55
C ARG A 36 26.45 -51.80 15.71
N TYR A 37 26.44 -50.86 14.76
CA TYR A 37 25.81 -49.54 14.96
C TYR A 37 24.72 -49.16 13.94
N SER A 38 24.60 -49.84 12.80
CA SER A 38 23.64 -49.50 11.72
C SER A 38 22.21 -49.29 12.20
N LYS A 39 21.64 -50.23 12.97
CA LYS A 39 20.27 -50.16 13.51
C LYS A 39 20.03 -48.89 14.35
N GLY A 40 21.00 -48.51 15.18
CA GLY A 40 20.93 -47.30 16.01
C GLY A 40 21.06 -46.00 15.21
N LEU A 41 21.96 -45.98 14.21
CA LEU A 41 22.10 -44.82 13.30
C LEU A 41 20.84 -44.61 12.46
N ILE A 42 20.21 -45.68 11.98
CA ILE A 42 18.93 -45.62 11.24
C ILE A 42 17.84 -45.03 12.14
N ALA A 43 17.65 -45.53 13.37
CA ALA A 43 16.67 -44.98 14.30
C ALA A 43 16.92 -43.48 14.60
N CYS A 44 18.19 -43.09 14.79
CA CYS A 44 18.60 -41.70 15.00
C CYS A 44 18.26 -40.78 13.81
N ILE A 45 18.49 -41.23 12.57
CA ILE A 45 18.12 -40.50 11.35
C ILE A 45 16.61 -40.22 11.32
N PHE A 46 15.78 -41.21 11.66
CA PHE A 46 14.31 -41.04 11.63
C PHE A 46 13.79 -40.14 12.76
N LEU A 47 14.40 -40.21 13.96
CA LEU A 47 14.13 -39.27 15.06
C LEU A 47 14.43 -37.82 14.67
N LEU A 48 15.62 -37.57 14.13
CA LEU A 48 16.06 -36.23 13.72
C LEU A 48 15.28 -35.70 12.50
N LEU A 49 14.84 -36.59 11.60
CA LEU A 49 13.97 -36.23 10.49
C LEU A 49 12.58 -35.76 11.00
N GLY A 50 11.97 -36.49 11.93
CA GLY A 50 10.70 -36.09 12.57
C GLY A 50 10.80 -34.74 13.29
N LEU A 51 11.95 -34.45 13.92
CA LEU A 51 12.25 -33.16 14.56
C LEU A 51 12.44 -31.99 13.59
N SER A 52 12.80 -32.23 12.32
CA SER A 52 13.18 -31.17 11.37
C SER A 52 12.03 -30.59 10.53
N LEU A 53 10.91 -31.32 10.40
CA LEU A 53 9.80 -30.96 9.51
C LEU A 53 9.01 -29.71 10.00
N PRO A 54 8.50 -28.83 9.11
CA PRO A 54 7.63 -27.71 9.49
C PRO A 54 6.16 -28.15 9.65
N ARG A 55 5.48 -27.72 10.72
CA ARG A 55 4.07 -28.10 10.98
C ARG A 55 3.10 -27.53 9.95
N ASP A 56 3.30 -26.29 9.54
CA ASP A 56 2.33 -25.54 8.74
C ASP A 56 2.43 -25.91 7.26
N ALA A 57 3.65 -26.23 6.82
CA ALA A 57 3.91 -26.94 5.56
C ALA A 57 3.24 -28.32 5.55
N MET A 58 3.43 -29.14 6.61
CA MET A 58 2.74 -30.43 6.75
C MET A 58 1.21 -30.28 6.68
N ARG A 59 0.62 -29.33 7.42
CA ARG A 59 -0.84 -29.07 7.41
C ARG A 59 -1.38 -28.64 6.04
N LYS A 60 -0.61 -27.92 5.23
CA LYS A 60 -1.00 -27.53 3.87
C LYS A 60 -0.76 -28.66 2.86
N ALA A 61 0.40 -29.31 2.89
CA ALA A 61 0.78 -30.35 1.94
C ALA A 61 -0.02 -31.65 2.10
N VAL A 62 -0.26 -32.13 3.32
CA VAL A 62 -1.01 -33.39 3.57
C VAL A 62 -2.42 -33.38 2.96
N LYS A 63 -3.03 -32.20 2.74
CA LYS A 63 -4.31 -32.07 2.03
C LYS A 63 -4.23 -32.42 0.54
N ARG A 64 -3.06 -32.35 -0.12
CA ARG A 64 -2.87 -32.72 -1.54
C ARG A 64 -2.74 -34.23 -1.76
N ILE A 65 -3.67 -35.01 -1.18
CA ILE A 65 -3.61 -36.49 -1.13
C ILE A 65 -3.40 -37.11 -2.52
N GLY A 66 -4.06 -36.60 -3.58
CA GLY A 66 -3.90 -37.11 -4.94
C GLY A 66 -2.47 -36.96 -5.51
N VAL A 67 -1.78 -35.85 -5.21
CA VAL A 67 -0.39 -35.60 -5.61
C VAL A 67 0.56 -36.58 -4.89
N HIS A 68 0.31 -36.82 -3.61
CA HIS A 68 1.06 -37.78 -2.81
C HIS A 68 0.84 -39.23 -3.26
N ALA A 69 -0.42 -39.66 -3.38
CA ALA A 69 -0.77 -41.00 -3.84
C ALA A 69 -0.16 -41.30 -5.21
N ARG A 70 -0.19 -40.35 -6.15
CA ARG A 70 0.46 -40.48 -7.46
C ARG A 70 1.98 -40.63 -7.35
N CYS A 71 2.64 -39.82 -6.52
CA CYS A 71 4.09 -39.93 -6.32
C CYS A 71 4.51 -41.29 -5.75
N GLN A 72 3.75 -41.83 -4.78
CA GLN A 72 4.05 -43.14 -4.19
C GLN A 72 3.72 -44.28 -5.15
N ALA A 73 2.61 -44.22 -5.88
CA ALA A 73 2.24 -45.21 -6.90
C ALA A 73 3.25 -45.25 -8.05
N LEU A 74 3.73 -44.09 -8.51
CA LEU A 74 4.81 -44.01 -9.49
C LEU A 74 6.08 -44.68 -8.95
N SER A 75 6.57 -44.25 -7.77
CA SER A 75 7.86 -44.74 -7.27
C SER A 75 7.85 -46.22 -6.86
N LEU A 76 6.86 -46.67 -6.08
CA LEU A 76 6.86 -47.99 -5.45
C LEU A 76 6.18 -49.10 -6.28
N VAL A 77 5.41 -48.76 -7.31
CA VAL A 77 4.65 -49.73 -8.11
C VAL A 77 4.95 -49.60 -9.60
N ALA A 78 4.72 -48.42 -10.20
CA ALA A 78 4.83 -48.27 -11.66
C ALA A 78 6.29 -48.37 -12.15
N VAL A 79 7.24 -47.73 -11.47
CA VAL A 79 8.68 -47.78 -11.80
C VAL A 79 9.23 -49.22 -11.76
N PRO A 80 9.14 -49.98 -10.63
CA PRO A 80 9.64 -51.36 -10.61
C PRO A 80 8.84 -52.30 -11.51
N GLY A 81 7.51 -52.15 -11.61
CA GLY A 81 6.68 -52.98 -12.47
C GLY A 81 7.00 -52.82 -13.97
N ALA A 82 7.19 -51.58 -14.43
CA ALA A 82 7.57 -51.29 -15.81
C ALA A 82 8.97 -51.82 -16.14
N TYR A 83 9.95 -51.59 -15.25
CA TYR A 83 11.29 -52.14 -15.42
C TYR A 83 11.27 -53.68 -15.48
N TYR A 84 10.53 -54.34 -14.58
CA TYR A 84 10.41 -55.79 -14.59
C TYR A 84 9.81 -56.32 -15.91
N ALA A 85 8.70 -55.73 -16.36
CA ALA A 85 7.97 -56.22 -17.54
C ALA A 85 8.72 -55.97 -18.87
N VAL A 86 9.47 -54.87 -18.98
CA VAL A 86 10.17 -54.46 -20.21
C VAL A 86 11.61 -54.96 -20.26
N VAL A 87 12.31 -54.99 -19.11
CA VAL A 87 13.76 -55.26 -19.02
C VAL A 87 14.03 -56.62 -18.37
N HIS A 88 13.72 -56.75 -17.07
CA HIS A 88 14.18 -57.88 -16.25
C HIS A 88 13.61 -59.23 -16.72
N ARG A 89 12.29 -59.30 -16.98
CA ARG A 89 11.61 -60.50 -17.49
C ARG A 89 12.11 -60.95 -18.86
N ARG A 90 12.78 -60.07 -19.61
CA ARG A 90 13.38 -60.37 -20.92
C ARG A 90 14.88 -60.68 -20.83
N GLY A 91 15.46 -60.67 -19.62
CA GLY A 91 16.88 -60.93 -19.38
C GLY A 91 17.82 -59.85 -19.92
N LEU A 92 17.31 -58.68 -20.33
CA LEU A 92 18.09 -57.64 -21.01
C LEU A 92 19.13 -56.98 -20.10
N ASP A 93 18.88 -56.93 -18.79
CA ASP A 93 19.85 -56.52 -17.79
C ASP A 93 20.79 -57.67 -17.41
N ALA A 94 20.26 -58.88 -17.20
CA ALA A 94 21.07 -60.07 -16.87
C ALA A 94 22.11 -60.42 -17.96
N ALA A 95 21.79 -60.17 -19.23
CA ALA A 95 22.71 -60.39 -20.36
C ALA A 95 23.82 -59.32 -20.49
N VAL A 96 23.65 -58.15 -19.89
CA VAL A 96 24.59 -57.01 -19.99
C VAL A 96 25.38 -56.79 -18.70
N LEU A 97 24.79 -57.12 -17.54
CA LEU A 97 25.32 -56.85 -16.20
C LEU A 97 25.65 -58.11 -15.41
N GLY A 98 25.18 -59.28 -15.86
CA GLY A 98 25.22 -60.53 -15.12
C GLY A 98 24.02 -60.72 -14.16
N PRO A 99 23.63 -61.97 -13.83
CA PRO A 99 22.38 -62.23 -13.10
C PRO A 99 22.29 -61.64 -11.70
N ALA A 100 23.38 -61.58 -10.93
CA ALA A 100 23.37 -61.02 -9.58
C ALA A 100 23.21 -59.49 -9.59
N VAL A 101 23.96 -58.80 -10.45
CA VAL A 101 23.90 -57.35 -10.63
C VAL A 101 22.52 -56.92 -11.16
N ALA A 102 21.93 -57.69 -12.09
CA ALA A 102 20.56 -57.47 -12.55
C ALA A 102 19.52 -57.58 -11.41
N ARG A 103 19.62 -58.61 -10.55
CA ARG A 103 18.77 -58.74 -9.34
C ARG A 103 18.96 -57.55 -8.39
N GLY A 104 20.20 -57.10 -8.17
CA GLY A 104 20.51 -55.93 -7.35
C GLY A 104 19.87 -54.64 -7.88
N LEU A 105 19.84 -54.44 -9.20
CA LEU A 105 19.19 -53.28 -9.84
C LEU A 105 17.66 -53.35 -9.71
N MET A 106 17.05 -54.52 -9.88
CA MET A 106 15.62 -54.76 -9.64
C MET A 106 15.22 -54.46 -8.18
N VAL A 107 16.08 -54.82 -7.20
CA VAL A 107 15.89 -54.44 -5.78
C VAL A 107 16.04 -52.93 -5.58
N CYS A 108 17.04 -52.29 -6.20
CA CYS A 108 17.25 -50.84 -6.11
C CYS A 108 16.02 -50.04 -6.61
N LEU A 109 15.48 -50.41 -7.78
CA LEU A 109 14.31 -49.75 -8.37
C LEU A 109 13.01 -49.99 -7.59
N SER A 110 12.95 -51.06 -6.80
CA SER A 110 11.83 -51.34 -5.90
C SER A 110 11.82 -50.48 -4.62
N MET A 111 12.89 -49.72 -4.34
CA MET A 111 13.00 -48.91 -3.12
C MET A 111 12.16 -47.62 -3.14
N PRO A 112 11.87 -47.04 -1.96
CA PRO A 112 11.30 -45.70 -1.87
C PRO A 112 12.31 -44.61 -2.26
N THR A 113 11.76 -43.40 -2.38
CA THR A 113 12.49 -42.17 -2.64
C THR A 113 13.47 -41.77 -1.53
N THR A 114 14.41 -40.89 -1.88
CA THR A 114 15.41 -40.32 -0.97
C THR A 114 14.76 -39.34 0.03
N THR A 115 15.31 -39.24 1.24
CA THR A 115 14.79 -38.31 2.26
C THR A 115 15.33 -36.89 2.10
N THR A 116 16.65 -36.76 1.99
CA THR A 116 17.33 -35.45 2.03
C THR A 116 17.69 -34.91 0.66
N THR A 117 18.18 -35.76 -0.26
CA THR A 117 18.66 -35.33 -1.58
C THR A 117 17.52 -34.98 -2.53
N GLY A 118 16.45 -35.79 -2.60
CA GLY A 118 15.31 -35.54 -3.46
C GLY A 118 14.61 -34.22 -3.16
N VAL A 119 14.43 -33.89 -1.86
CA VAL A 119 13.85 -32.61 -1.43
C VAL A 119 14.74 -31.43 -1.83
N VAL A 120 16.06 -31.52 -1.59
CA VAL A 120 17.02 -30.47 -1.96
C VAL A 120 17.10 -30.26 -3.49
N PHE A 121 17.02 -31.33 -4.28
CA PHE A 121 17.01 -31.22 -5.74
C PHE A 121 15.66 -30.74 -6.29
N ALA A 122 14.54 -31.14 -5.70
CA ALA A 122 13.22 -30.61 -6.05
C ALA A 122 13.13 -29.11 -5.77
N GLU A 123 13.53 -28.68 -4.56
CA GLU A 123 13.60 -27.26 -4.17
C GLU A 123 14.57 -26.48 -5.07
N GLY A 124 15.78 -27.02 -5.31
CA GLY A 124 16.78 -26.42 -6.19
C GLY A 124 16.32 -26.26 -7.65
N ALA A 125 15.47 -27.18 -8.13
CA ALA A 125 14.84 -27.15 -9.44
C ALA A 125 13.56 -26.28 -9.51
N GLY A 126 13.12 -25.66 -8.41
CA GLY A 126 11.91 -24.82 -8.36
C GLY A 126 10.60 -25.59 -8.15
N GLY A 127 10.66 -26.82 -7.63
CA GLY A 127 9.50 -27.61 -7.21
C GLY A 127 9.01 -27.26 -5.80
N ASP A 128 7.78 -27.68 -5.47
CA ASP A 128 7.19 -27.46 -4.14
C ASP A 128 7.93 -28.32 -3.09
N ALA A 129 8.76 -27.66 -2.28
CA ALA A 129 9.57 -28.28 -1.23
C ALA A 129 8.72 -28.94 -0.11
N SER A 130 7.48 -28.49 0.10
CA SER A 130 6.56 -29.09 1.08
C SER A 130 5.99 -30.41 0.54
N VAL A 131 5.60 -30.43 -0.73
CA VAL A 131 5.15 -31.65 -1.42
C VAL A 131 6.29 -32.65 -1.56
N ALA A 132 7.51 -32.19 -1.84
CA ALA A 132 8.70 -33.04 -1.84
C ALA A 132 8.96 -33.63 -0.43
N ALA A 133 8.97 -32.82 0.63
CA ALA A 133 9.22 -33.28 1.99
C ALA A 133 8.17 -34.29 2.50
N VAL A 134 6.88 -34.08 2.20
CA VAL A 134 5.83 -35.05 2.56
C VAL A 134 5.96 -36.34 1.75
N ASN A 135 6.32 -36.28 0.46
CA ASN A 135 6.59 -37.49 -0.34
C ASN A 135 7.84 -38.25 0.12
N ALA A 136 8.88 -37.56 0.60
CA ALA A 136 10.04 -38.16 1.24
C ALA A 136 9.64 -38.94 2.51
N ALA A 137 8.82 -38.32 3.38
CA ALA A 137 8.34 -38.94 4.60
C ALA A 137 7.42 -40.15 4.32
N LEU A 138 6.40 -39.99 3.46
CA LEU A 138 5.47 -41.06 3.10
C LEU A 138 6.19 -42.24 2.44
N GLY A 139 7.10 -41.99 1.50
CA GLY A 139 7.89 -43.04 0.86
C GLY A 139 8.75 -43.81 1.85
N ASN A 140 9.35 -43.13 2.83
CA ASN A 140 10.18 -43.80 3.85
C ASN A 140 9.39 -44.49 4.97
N LEU A 141 8.08 -44.21 5.09
CA LEU A 141 7.15 -44.94 5.95
C LEU A 141 6.53 -46.17 5.25
N LEU A 142 6.12 -46.03 3.98
CA LEU A 142 5.50 -47.08 3.17
C LEU A 142 6.53 -48.07 2.61
N GLY A 143 7.67 -47.57 2.13
CA GLY A 143 8.71 -48.36 1.49
C GLY A 143 9.21 -49.56 2.30
N PRO A 144 9.45 -49.48 3.62
CA PRO A 144 9.83 -50.62 4.44
C PRO A 144 8.81 -51.77 4.46
N VAL A 145 7.54 -51.51 4.13
CA VAL A 145 6.47 -52.52 4.05
C VAL A 145 6.24 -52.96 2.60
N VAL A 146 6.18 -52.01 1.67
CA VAL A 146 5.86 -52.28 0.25
C VAL A 146 7.06 -52.89 -0.50
N SER A 147 8.26 -52.33 -0.35
CA SER A 147 9.43 -52.75 -1.15
C SER A 147 9.82 -54.22 -0.96
N PRO A 148 9.80 -54.81 0.26
CA PRO A 148 10.08 -56.24 0.44
C PRO A 148 9.05 -57.14 -0.26
N ALA A 149 7.77 -56.76 -0.26
CA ALA A 149 6.71 -57.48 -0.96
C ALA A 149 6.88 -57.34 -2.49
N THR A 150 7.16 -56.13 -2.99
CA THR A 150 7.47 -55.88 -4.41
C THR A 150 8.70 -56.67 -4.88
N VAL A 151 9.76 -56.73 -4.07
CA VAL A 151 10.97 -57.54 -4.35
C VAL A 151 10.66 -59.02 -4.36
N ALA A 152 9.95 -59.56 -3.35
CA ALA A 152 9.60 -60.97 -3.32
C ALA A 152 8.72 -61.38 -4.52
N PHE A 153 7.76 -60.52 -4.90
CA PHE A 153 6.87 -60.76 -6.04
C PHE A 153 7.59 -60.68 -7.40
N LEU A 154 8.50 -59.73 -7.60
CA LEU A 154 9.16 -59.51 -8.90
C LEU A 154 10.47 -60.30 -9.07
N VAL A 155 11.20 -60.62 -7.99
CA VAL A 155 12.48 -61.35 -8.04
C VAL A 155 12.29 -62.86 -7.75
N GLY A 156 11.13 -63.27 -7.24
CA GLY A 156 10.73 -64.68 -7.13
C GLY A 156 11.40 -65.48 -6.01
N THR A 157 12.10 -64.82 -5.08
CA THR A 157 12.83 -65.47 -3.98
C THR A 157 11.91 -65.82 -2.81
N SER A 158 11.46 -67.08 -2.75
CA SER A 158 11.09 -67.69 -1.47
C SER A 158 12.38 -67.97 -0.66
N PRO A 159 12.46 -67.64 0.64
CA PRO A 159 13.66 -67.85 1.44
C PRO A 159 13.84 -69.33 1.81
N ALA A 160 14.36 -70.12 0.87
CA ALA A 160 14.60 -71.55 1.01
C ALA A 160 15.96 -71.89 1.66
N SER A 161 16.20 -71.37 2.86
CA SER A 161 17.30 -71.78 3.74
C SER A 161 16.87 -71.76 5.21
N ALA A 162 17.33 -72.76 5.97
CA ALA A 162 16.69 -73.16 7.23
C ALA A 162 16.76 -72.12 8.37
N GLY A 163 15.67 -72.03 9.14
CA GLY A 163 15.69 -71.57 10.54
C GLY A 163 15.30 -70.11 10.82
N GLU A 164 15.17 -69.25 9.82
CA GLU A 164 14.86 -67.83 10.04
C GLU A 164 13.37 -67.51 10.24
N ALA A 165 13.10 -66.43 10.99
CA ALA A 165 11.75 -65.94 11.25
C ALA A 165 11.04 -65.45 9.97
N PRO A 166 9.70 -65.58 9.86
CA PRO A 166 8.95 -65.19 8.67
C PRO A 166 9.23 -63.76 8.19
N LEU A 167 9.18 -63.53 6.88
CA LEU A 167 9.43 -62.22 6.27
C LEU A 167 8.59 -61.10 6.92
N ALA A 168 7.33 -61.39 7.28
CA ALA A 168 6.45 -60.46 8.00
C ALA A 168 7.00 -60.02 9.37
N ALA A 169 7.68 -60.92 10.11
CA ALA A 169 8.31 -60.60 11.39
C ALA A 169 9.58 -59.75 11.20
N LYS A 170 10.43 -60.08 10.21
CA LYS A 170 11.59 -59.25 9.82
C LYS A 170 11.15 -57.84 9.39
N VAL A 171 10.09 -57.73 8.59
CA VAL A 171 9.50 -56.46 8.13
C VAL A 171 8.86 -55.69 9.30
N GLY A 172 8.14 -56.35 10.20
CA GLY A 172 7.55 -55.71 11.39
C GLY A 172 8.61 -55.12 12.33
N ALA A 173 9.70 -55.85 12.57
CA ALA A 173 10.83 -55.33 13.35
C ALA A 173 11.50 -54.12 12.65
N LEU A 174 11.68 -54.17 11.33
CA LEU A 174 12.22 -53.05 10.55
C LEU A 174 11.29 -51.83 10.59
N PHE A 175 9.97 -52.02 10.50
CA PHE A 175 8.98 -50.96 10.62
C PHE A 175 9.06 -50.25 11.98
N LEU A 176 9.16 -50.99 13.09
CA LEU A 176 9.33 -50.40 14.42
C LEU A 176 10.61 -49.55 14.56
N VAL A 177 11.73 -49.99 13.97
CA VAL A 177 13.01 -49.24 13.96
C VAL A 177 12.94 -47.94 13.16
N ILE A 178 11.90 -47.74 12.33
CA ILE A 178 11.77 -46.58 11.43
C ILE A 178 10.60 -45.67 11.85
N ALA A 179 9.40 -46.23 12.02
CA ALA A 179 8.18 -45.49 12.28
C ALA A 179 8.13 -44.93 13.70
N LEU A 180 8.57 -45.69 14.72
CA LEU A 180 8.53 -45.24 16.12
C LEU A 180 9.51 -44.08 16.39
N PRO A 181 10.77 -44.09 15.91
CA PRO A 181 11.64 -42.91 16.01
C PRO A 181 11.10 -41.70 15.24
N PHE A 182 10.55 -41.89 14.03
CA PHE A 182 9.95 -40.79 13.27
C PHE A 182 8.74 -40.15 13.99
N ALA A 183 7.84 -40.98 14.51
CA ALA A 183 6.67 -40.52 15.27
C ALA A 183 7.06 -39.82 16.58
N THR A 184 8.00 -40.39 17.35
CA THR A 184 8.50 -39.75 18.57
C THR A 184 9.25 -38.45 18.30
N GLY A 185 9.99 -38.34 17.19
CA GLY A 185 10.59 -37.10 16.72
C GLY A 185 9.55 -36.03 16.38
N GLY A 186 8.51 -36.41 15.65
CA GLY A 186 7.36 -35.54 15.33
C GLY A 186 6.56 -35.11 16.57
N LEU A 187 6.42 -35.97 17.58
CA LEU A 187 5.76 -35.66 18.85
C LEU A 187 6.64 -34.83 19.81
N ALA A 188 7.97 -34.98 19.73
CA ALA A 188 8.91 -34.10 20.43
C ALA A 188 8.90 -32.69 19.82
N GLN A 189 8.94 -32.59 18.48
CA GLN A 189 8.63 -31.36 17.74
C GLN A 189 7.26 -30.81 18.19
N ALA A 190 6.28 -31.71 18.30
CA ALA A 190 4.95 -31.56 18.90
C ALA A 190 4.91 -30.64 20.14
N LYS A 191 5.82 -30.88 21.09
CA LYS A 191 5.88 -30.22 22.40
C LYS A 191 6.80 -28.99 22.46
N LEU A 192 7.71 -28.79 21.50
CA LEU A 192 8.69 -27.69 21.53
C LEU A 192 8.10 -26.28 21.27
N GLY A 193 6.88 -26.18 20.72
CA GLY A 193 6.15 -24.92 20.58
C GLY A 193 6.98 -23.78 19.94
N ARG A 194 7.07 -22.63 20.63
CA ARG A 194 7.84 -21.45 20.19
C ARG A 194 9.35 -21.71 20.02
N ALA A 195 9.92 -22.76 20.62
CA ALA A 195 11.34 -23.10 20.46
C ALA A 195 11.64 -23.92 19.19
N ALA A 196 10.63 -24.52 18.55
CA ALA A 196 10.82 -25.42 17.40
C ALA A 196 11.62 -24.81 16.22
N PRO A 197 11.46 -23.53 15.83
CA PRO A 197 12.25 -22.93 14.74
C PRO A 197 13.77 -22.97 14.98
N ARG A 198 14.21 -22.80 16.25
CA ARG A 198 15.64 -22.82 16.62
C ARG A 198 16.22 -24.24 16.58
N VAL A 199 15.45 -25.24 16.99
CA VAL A 199 15.89 -26.66 17.03
C VAL A 199 15.96 -27.29 15.64
N ARG A 200 15.03 -26.96 14.74
CA ARG A 200 14.89 -27.61 13.41
C ARG A 200 16.15 -27.54 12.56
N ALA A 201 16.86 -26.41 12.53
CA ALA A 201 18.11 -26.27 11.77
C ALA A 201 19.25 -27.15 12.32
N ALA A 202 19.35 -27.26 13.64
CA ALA A 202 20.32 -28.14 14.29
C ALA A 202 20.01 -29.62 14.03
N ALA A 203 18.74 -30.03 14.16
CA ALA A 203 18.29 -31.39 13.83
C ALA A 203 18.59 -31.75 12.38
N ALA A 204 18.26 -30.87 11.42
CA ALA A 204 18.55 -31.08 10.00
C ALA A 204 20.07 -31.19 9.69
N LYS A 205 20.92 -30.43 10.39
CA LYS A 205 22.38 -30.55 10.28
C LYS A 205 22.90 -31.87 10.87
N ALA A 206 22.38 -32.28 12.04
CA ALA A 206 22.71 -33.55 12.67
C ALA A 206 22.32 -34.75 11.79
N THR A 207 21.12 -34.74 11.17
CA THR A 207 20.70 -35.80 10.23
C THR A 207 21.72 -36.03 9.11
N LYS A 208 22.29 -34.94 8.55
CA LYS A 208 23.32 -35.02 7.49
C LYS A 208 24.63 -35.64 7.98
N VAL A 209 25.04 -35.36 9.22
CA VAL A 209 26.24 -35.97 9.84
C VAL A 209 26.04 -37.47 10.08
N VAL A 210 24.91 -37.87 10.67
CA VAL A 210 24.59 -39.29 10.94
C VAL A 210 24.49 -40.09 9.63
N LEU A 211 23.95 -39.46 8.56
CA LEU A 211 23.89 -40.06 7.23
C LEU A 211 25.29 -40.29 6.63
N CYS A 212 26.27 -39.39 6.85
CA CYS A 212 27.65 -39.58 6.38
C CYS A 212 28.34 -40.78 7.07
N PHE A 213 28.08 -41.02 8.36
CA PHE A 213 28.57 -42.21 9.06
C PHE A 213 27.94 -43.51 8.54
N LEU A 214 26.62 -43.49 8.28
CA LEU A 214 25.93 -44.65 7.70
C LEU A 214 26.43 -44.95 6.27
N PHE A 215 26.68 -43.92 5.47
CA PHE A 215 27.28 -44.04 4.13
C PHE A 215 28.70 -44.59 4.19
N TYR A 216 29.56 -44.06 5.08
CA TYR A 216 30.92 -44.59 5.31
C TYR A 216 30.90 -46.08 5.66
N PHE A 217 30.07 -46.49 6.63
CA PHE A 217 29.96 -47.89 7.03
C PHE A 217 29.42 -48.78 5.91
N LEU A 218 28.43 -48.34 5.15
CA LEU A 218 27.92 -49.06 3.99
C LEU A 218 28.99 -49.24 2.90
N PHE A 219 29.71 -48.17 2.55
CA PHE A 219 30.81 -48.23 1.57
C PHE A 219 31.87 -49.22 2.05
N CYS A 220 32.25 -49.19 3.33
CA CYS A 220 33.16 -50.19 3.91
C CYS A 220 32.62 -51.63 3.83
N THR A 221 31.33 -51.87 4.11
CA THR A 221 30.71 -53.20 3.95
C THR A 221 30.63 -53.65 2.49
N VAL A 222 30.44 -52.74 1.53
CA VAL A 222 30.52 -53.04 0.09
C VAL A 222 31.95 -53.42 -0.29
N PHE A 223 32.95 -52.61 0.06
CA PHE A 223 34.33 -52.80 -0.40
C PHE A 223 35.15 -53.84 0.40
N ALA A 224 34.71 -54.26 1.60
CA ALA A 224 35.40 -55.31 2.37
C ALA A 224 35.54 -56.66 1.62
N PRO A 225 34.52 -57.19 0.93
CA PRO A 225 34.66 -58.38 0.08
C PRO A 225 35.26 -58.12 -1.33
N PHE A 226 35.65 -56.89 -1.69
CA PHE A 226 36.17 -56.58 -3.04
C PHE A 226 37.64 -57.00 -3.21
N GLY A 227 37.87 -58.32 -3.18
CA GLY A 227 38.96 -58.94 -3.93
C GLY A 227 38.73 -58.82 -5.45
N PRO A 228 39.70 -59.26 -6.28
CA PRO A 228 39.64 -59.08 -7.73
C PRO A 228 38.55 -59.95 -8.36
N ARG A 229 37.34 -59.39 -8.55
CA ARG A 229 36.19 -60.06 -9.17
C ARG A 229 35.36 -59.23 -10.16
N PHE A 230 35.47 -57.91 -10.17
CA PHE A 230 34.72 -57.06 -11.09
C PHE A 230 35.58 -56.62 -12.28
N ASP A 231 35.20 -57.07 -13.47
CA ASP A 231 35.70 -56.57 -14.74
C ASP A 231 35.34 -55.08 -14.91
N PRO A 232 36.31 -54.19 -15.24
CA PRO A 232 36.03 -52.80 -15.63
C PRO A 232 34.96 -52.64 -16.71
N ALA A 233 34.81 -53.59 -17.65
CA ALA A 233 33.75 -53.55 -18.65
C ALA A 233 32.35 -53.67 -18.03
N THR A 234 32.16 -54.57 -17.06
CA THR A 234 30.90 -54.72 -16.31
C THR A 234 30.58 -53.47 -15.48
N LEU A 235 31.60 -52.82 -14.90
CA LEU A 235 31.41 -51.56 -14.16
C LEU A 235 31.03 -50.39 -15.08
N ALA A 236 31.63 -50.30 -16.28
CA ALA A 236 31.26 -49.31 -17.28
C ALA A 236 29.84 -49.57 -17.84
N ALA A 237 29.51 -50.84 -18.14
CA ALA A 237 28.17 -51.24 -18.58
C ALA A 237 27.11 -50.88 -17.54
N LEU A 238 27.36 -51.17 -16.24
CA LEU A 238 26.46 -50.80 -15.15
C LEU A 238 26.23 -49.29 -15.07
N ALA A 239 27.28 -48.47 -15.16
CA ALA A 239 27.16 -47.02 -15.12
C ALA A 239 26.30 -46.46 -16.27
N VAL A 240 26.52 -46.94 -17.50
CA VAL A 240 25.72 -46.56 -18.68
C VAL A 240 24.27 -47.03 -18.55
N PHE A 241 24.05 -48.27 -18.13
CA PHE A 241 22.72 -48.87 -17.99
C PHE A 241 21.88 -48.16 -16.92
N VAL A 242 22.51 -47.82 -15.78
CA VAL A 242 21.91 -47.03 -14.70
C VAL A 242 21.56 -45.62 -15.16
N LEU A 243 22.42 -44.95 -15.93
CA LEU A 243 22.17 -43.63 -16.48
C LEU A 243 20.98 -43.63 -17.45
N ALA A 244 20.98 -44.54 -18.42
CA ALA A 244 19.88 -44.71 -19.37
C ALA A 244 18.55 -45.01 -18.64
N THR A 245 18.58 -45.89 -17.64
CA THR A 245 17.43 -46.21 -16.80
C THR A 245 16.92 -44.97 -16.05
N HIS A 246 17.77 -44.26 -15.31
CA HIS A 246 17.34 -43.12 -14.49
C HIS A 246 16.76 -41.97 -15.34
N VAL A 247 17.40 -41.63 -16.47
CA VAL A 247 16.90 -40.60 -17.40
C VAL A 247 15.55 -41.00 -17.98
N THR A 248 15.39 -42.27 -18.39
CA THR A 248 14.12 -42.79 -18.93
C THR A 248 13.01 -42.73 -17.86
N LEU A 249 13.29 -43.16 -16.63
CA LEU A 249 12.32 -43.12 -15.54
C LEU A 249 11.91 -41.67 -15.18
N LEU A 250 12.86 -40.72 -15.18
CA LEU A 250 12.55 -39.31 -14.95
C LEU A 250 11.68 -38.73 -16.08
N ALA A 251 11.95 -39.07 -17.35
CA ALA A 251 11.13 -38.65 -18.48
C ALA A 251 9.70 -39.23 -18.42
N LEU A 252 9.55 -40.50 -18.04
CA LEU A 252 8.24 -41.14 -17.85
C LEU A 252 7.46 -40.51 -16.69
N CYS A 253 8.09 -40.27 -15.54
CA CYS A 253 7.46 -39.56 -14.43
C CYS A 253 7.06 -38.12 -14.82
N TRP A 254 7.89 -37.42 -15.59
CA TRP A 254 7.61 -36.08 -16.10
C TRP A 254 6.41 -36.06 -17.07
N ALA A 255 6.25 -37.08 -17.91
CA ALA A 255 5.09 -37.24 -18.78
C ALA A 255 3.81 -37.58 -17.99
N ALA A 256 3.91 -38.50 -17.01
CA ALA A 256 2.80 -38.93 -16.14
C ALA A 256 2.29 -37.85 -15.16
N CYS A 257 3.00 -36.73 -15.06
CA CYS A 257 2.64 -35.59 -14.21
C CYS A 257 2.32 -34.31 -14.99
N ARG A 258 2.02 -34.42 -16.30
CA ARG A 258 1.78 -33.26 -17.20
C ARG A 258 0.60 -32.36 -16.82
N ASP A 259 -0.34 -32.90 -16.06
CA ASP A 259 -1.56 -32.27 -15.53
C ASP A 259 -1.35 -31.60 -14.15
N LEU A 260 -0.19 -31.80 -13.51
CA LEU A 260 0.14 -31.12 -12.27
C LEU A 260 0.72 -29.72 -12.55
N ALA A 261 0.44 -28.76 -11.66
CA ALA A 261 1.09 -27.46 -11.66
C ALA A 261 2.62 -27.62 -11.66
N VAL A 262 3.37 -26.74 -12.36
CA VAL A 262 4.79 -26.96 -12.67
C VAL A 262 5.66 -27.27 -11.45
N GLN A 263 5.38 -26.64 -10.30
CA GLN A 263 6.09 -26.87 -9.04
C GLN A 263 5.82 -28.27 -8.45
N ASP A 264 4.57 -28.74 -8.49
CA ASP A 264 4.19 -30.10 -8.08
C ASP A 264 4.69 -31.15 -9.08
N ARG A 265 4.68 -30.83 -10.38
CA ARG A 265 5.24 -31.69 -11.44
C ARG A 265 6.73 -31.90 -11.25
N ILE A 266 7.50 -30.86 -10.96
CA ILE A 266 8.95 -30.94 -10.68
C ILE A 266 9.20 -31.76 -9.41
N ALA A 267 8.47 -31.48 -8.32
CA ALA A 267 8.57 -32.22 -7.08
C ALA A 267 8.26 -33.71 -7.27
N VAL A 268 7.11 -34.07 -7.83
CA VAL A 268 6.73 -35.48 -8.03
C VAL A 268 7.66 -36.19 -9.01
N SER A 269 8.11 -35.54 -10.08
CA SER A 269 8.98 -36.20 -11.07
C SER A 269 10.35 -36.58 -10.50
N LEU A 270 10.97 -35.67 -9.74
CA LEU A 270 12.27 -35.91 -9.08
C LEU A 270 12.13 -36.86 -7.87
N MET A 271 11.05 -36.74 -7.09
CA MET A 271 10.82 -37.65 -5.96
C MET A 271 10.46 -39.08 -6.43
N ALA A 272 9.72 -39.25 -7.52
CA ALA A 272 9.32 -40.58 -7.98
C ALA A 272 10.46 -41.38 -8.62
N SER A 273 11.35 -40.73 -9.39
CA SER A 273 12.46 -41.39 -10.10
C SER A 273 13.68 -41.68 -9.21
N GLN A 274 13.87 -40.94 -8.12
CA GLN A 274 14.97 -41.18 -7.19
C GLN A 274 14.72 -42.40 -6.27
N LYS A 275 15.82 -43.07 -5.89
CA LYS A 275 15.84 -44.29 -5.06
C LYS A 275 16.83 -44.14 -3.91
N THR A 276 16.44 -44.60 -2.73
CA THR A 276 17.25 -44.43 -1.52
C THR A 276 18.19 -45.61 -1.26
N GLU A 277 19.49 -45.31 -1.25
CA GLU A 277 20.57 -46.28 -1.02
C GLU A 277 20.45 -46.95 0.34
N SER A 278 20.21 -46.17 1.39
CA SER A 278 20.18 -46.65 2.78
C SER A 278 19.06 -47.64 3.09
N LYS A 279 17.98 -47.70 2.28
CA LYS A 279 16.93 -48.71 2.42
C LYS A 279 17.21 -49.94 1.58
N ALA A 280 17.74 -49.80 0.35
CA ALA A 280 18.17 -50.95 -0.45
C ALA A 280 19.26 -51.73 0.29
N ALA A 281 20.25 -51.02 0.83
CA ALA A 281 21.32 -51.58 1.65
C ALA A 281 20.80 -52.33 2.88
N ALA A 282 20.00 -51.67 3.71
CA ALA A 282 19.44 -52.29 4.90
C ALA A 282 18.54 -53.50 4.57
N LEU A 283 17.78 -53.46 3.47
CA LEU A 283 16.96 -54.59 3.04
C LEU A 283 17.81 -55.75 2.52
N LEU A 284 18.82 -55.48 1.69
CA LEU A 284 19.73 -56.49 1.17
C LEU A 284 20.54 -57.15 2.30
N THR A 285 21.00 -56.41 3.31
CA THR A 285 21.62 -57.01 4.50
C THR A 285 20.63 -57.85 5.34
N VAL A 286 19.32 -57.56 5.32
CA VAL A 286 18.31 -58.32 6.09
C VAL A 286 17.79 -59.56 5.36
N LEU A 287 17.84 -59.57 4.03
CA LEU A 287 17.43 -60.69 3.16
C LEU A 287 18.58 -61.61 2.76
N TYR A 288 19.80 -61.06 2.63
CA TYR A 288 20.99 -61.74 2.07
C TYR A 288 22.24 -61.46 2.91
N GLY A 289 22.10 -61.18 4.22
CA GLY A 289 23.19 -60.74 5.10
C GLY A 289 24.38 -61.70 5.16
N ASP A 290 24.12 -63.00 5.10
CA ASP A 290 25.12 -64.07 5.13
C ASP A 290 25.46 -64.62 3.72
N SER A 291 24.99 -63.94 2.66
CA SER A 291 25.24 -64.36 1.27
C SER A 291 26.59 -63.84 0.75
N PRO A 292 27.41 -64.68 0.08
CA PRO A 292 28.63 -64.21 -0.57
C PRO A 292 28.35 -63.19 -1.70
N ASP A 293 27.16 -63.22 -2.28
CA ASP A 293 26.74 -62.37 -3.41
C ASP A 293 26.29 -60.96 -2.96
N LEU A 294 26.26 -60.68 -1.64
CA LEU A 294 25.75 -59.42 -1.09
C LEU A 294 26.45 -58.18 -1.68
N GLY A 295 27.76 -58.26 -1.98
CA GLY A 295 28.50 -57.19 -2.66
C GLY A 295 28.01 -56.92 -4.08
N GLU A 296 27.69 -57.97 -4.85
CA GLU A 296 27.16 -57.87 -6.22
C GLU A 296 25.74 -57.32 -6.24
N LEU A 297 24.92 -57.67 -5.24
CA LEU A 297 23.57 -57.15 -5.06
C LEU A 297 23.55 -55.66 -4.64
N LEU A 298 24.54 -55.21 -3.88
CA LEU A 298 24.67 -53.82 -3.42
C LEU A 298 25.27 -52.88 -4.50
N LEU A 299 26.10 -53.39 -5.39
CA LEU A 299 26.82 -52.59 -6.41
C LEU A 299 25.89 -51.69 -7.29
N PRO A 300 24.75 -52.18 -7.82
CA PRO A 300 23.76 -51.34 -8.52
C PRO A 300 23.19 -50.20 -7.68
N VAL A 301 23.05 -50.39 -6.37
CA VAL A 301 22.48 -49.40 -5.45
C VAL A 301 23.39 -48.18 -5.36
N VAL A 302 24.69 -48.42 -5.15
CA VAL A 302 25.72 -47.37 -5.05
C VAL A 302 25.87 -46.64 -6.39
N ALA A 303 25.82 -47.38 -7.50
CA ALA A 303 25.84 -46.81 -8.85
C ALA A 303 24.61 -45.90 -9.10
N TYR A 304 23.40 -46.38 -8.82
CA TYR A 304 22.17 -45.60 -9.01
C TYR A 304 22.12 -44.36 -8.11
N HIS A 305 22.59 -44.46 -6.87
CA HIS A 305 22.64 -43.30 -5.97
C HIS A 305 23.61 -42.22 -6.44
N SER A 306 24.75 -42.63 -7.00
CA SER A 306 25.74 -41.71 -7.57
C SER A 306 25.20 -41.01 -8.82
N VAL A 307 24.63 -41.78 -9.75
CA VAL A 307 24.12 -41.25 -11.04
C VAL A 307 22.92 -40.33 -10.87
N GLN A 308 21.94 -40.67 -10.02
CA GLN A 308 20.77 -39.82 -9.81
C GLN A 308 21.13 -38.44 -9.23
N MET A 309 22.19 -38.35 -8.42
CA MET A 309 22.65 -37.07 -7.88
C MET A 309 23.27 -36.19 -8.98
N VAL A 310 24.04 -36.77 -9.90
CA VAL A 310 24.62 -36.07 -11.05
C VAL A 310 23.51 -35.59 -12.00
N VAL A 311 22.57 -36.47 -12.35
CA VAL A 311 21.45 -36.13 -13.24
C VAL A 311 20.53 -35.06 -12.62
N ALA A 312 20.19 -35.19 -11.34
CA ALA A 312 19.37 -34.18 -10.65
C ALA A 312 20.08 -32.82 -10.52
N ALA A 313 21.40 -32.80 -10.30
CA ALA A 313 22.19 -31.57 -10.30
C ALA A 313 22.24 -30.90 -11.68
N ALA A 314 22.49 -31.69 -12.75
CA ALA A 314 22.54 -31.20 -14.12
C ALA A 314 21.17 -30.67 -14.61
N LEU A 315 20.08 -31.32 -14.21
CA LEU A 315 18.72 -30.94 -14.62
C LEU A 315 18.08 -29.86 -13.74
N ALA A 316 18.57 -29.60 -12.52
CA ALA A 316 18.01 -28.57 -11.66
C ALA A 316 17.99 -27.18 -12.31
N ALA A 317 19.06 -26.78 -13.02
CA ALA A 317 19.12 -25.51 -13.73
C ALA A 317 18.11 -25.39 -14.90
N PRO A 318 18.05 -26.32 -15.88
CA PRO A 318 17.06 -26.24 -16.97
C PRO A 318 15.63 -26.50 -16.51
N MET A 319 15.37 -27.34 -15.50
CA MET A 319 14.03 -27.52 -14.93
C MET A 319 13.56 -26.24 -14.22
N ARG A 320 14.46 -25.58 -13.46
CA ARG A 320 14.19 -24.26 -12.87
C ARG A 320 14.00 -23.18 -13.93
N ALA A 321 14.77 -23.20 -15.03
CA ALA A 321 14.56 -22.30 -16.15
C ALA A 321 13.20 -22.54 -16.83
N ALA A 322 12.73 -23.78 -16.92
CA ALA A 322 11.38 -24.10 -17.40
C ALA A 322 10.27 -23.71 -16.41
N ALA A 323 10.55 -23.69 -15.10
CA ALA A 323 9.64 -23.19 -14.06
C ALA A 323 9.60 -21.65 -13.96
N LEU A 324 10.70 -20.98 -14.32
CA LEU A 324 10.83 -19.51 -14.32
C LEU A 324 10.49 -18.87 -15.68
N ARG A 325 10.32 -19.67 -16.75
CA ARG A 325 9.50 -19.29 -17.90
C ARG A 325 8.06 -19.23 -17.43
N GLY A 326 7.62 -18.02 -17.05
CA GLY A 326 6.20 -17.71 -16.91
C GLY A 326 5.47 -17.76 -18.27
N PRO A 327 4.22 -17.26 -18.35
CA PRO A 327 3.63 -16.96 -19.65
C PRO A 327 4.55 -16.03 -20.46
N PRO A 328 4.46 -16.02 -21.82
CA PRO A 328 5.41 -15.27 -22.64
C PRO A 328 5.40 -13.77 -22.35
N LYS A 329 6.48 -13.07 -22.71
CA LYS A 329 6.59 -11.62 -22.53
C LYS A 329 5.50 -10.91 -23.34
N LEU A 330 5.22 -9.66 -22.95
CA LEU A 330 4.36 -8.75 -23.70
C LEU A 330 4.98 -8.48 -25.09
N GLY A 331 4.56 -9.26 -26.09
CA GLY A 331 5.12 -9.27 -27.46
C GLY A 331 5.46 -10.67 -28.00
N ASP A 332 5.72 -11.67 -27.13
CA ASP A 332 6.19 -13.02 -27.53
C ASP A 332 5.04 -14.06 -27.60
N VAL A 333 3.78 -13.63 -27.56
CA VAL A 333 2.61 -14.51 -27.80
C VAL A 333 2.16 -14.32 -29.25
N GLU A 334 2.37 -15.31 -30.12
CA GLU A 334 1.48 -15.49 -31.27
C GLU A 334 0.08 -15.84 -30.73
N SER A 335 -0.71 -14.80 -30.47
CA SER A 335 -2.08 -14.97 -30.00
C SER A 335 -2.89 -15.70 -31.06
N PRO A 336 -3.73 -16.69 -30.70
CA PRO A 336 -4.71 -17.24 -31.63
C PRO A 336 -5.56 -16.04 -32.10
N SER A 337 -5.45 -15.72 -33.40
CA SER A 337 -5.40 -14.32 -33.88
C SER A 337 -6.32 -13.36 -33.13
N ALA A 338 -5.74 -12.38 -32.43
CA ALA A 338 -6.51 -11.41 -31.63
C ALA A 338 -7.62 -10.69 -32.44
N ALA A 339 -7.36 -10.47 -33.73
CA ALA A 339 -8.32 -10.00 -34.74
C ALA A 339 -9.62 -10.84 -34.89
N ALA A 340 -9.72 -12.02 -34.27
CA ALA A 340 -10.92 -12.86 -34.27
C ALA A 340 -11.89 -12.59 -33.11
N TYR A 341 -11.56 -11.70 -32.16
CA TYR A 341 -12.40 -11.41 -30.99
C TYR A 341 -12.88 -9.93 -30.93
N PRO A 342 -14.19 -9.68 -30.69
CA PRO A 342 -14.71 -8.32 -30.56
C PRO A 342 -14.02 -7.47 -29.48
N TYR A 343 -13.52 -8.07 -28.39
CA TYR A 343 -12.80 -7.29 -27.37
C TYR A 343 -11.46 -6.71 -27.83
N CYS A 344 -10.90 -7.18 -28.95
CA CYS A 344 -9.68 -6.63 -29.56
C CYS A 344 -9.97 -5.52 -30.60
N ASP A 345 -11.22 -5.39 -31.09
CA ASP A 345 -11.56 -4.36 -32.07
C ASP A 345 -11.64 -2.97 -31.42
N ARG A 346 -10.66 -2.10 -31.75
CA ARG A 346 -10.59 -0.72 -31.26
C ARG A 346 -11.69 0.20 -31.82
N ALA A 347 -12.40 -0.20 -32.89
CA ALA A 347 -13.54 0.54 -33.42
C ALA A 347 -14.82 0.34 -32.59
N LEU A 348 -14.89 -0.73 -31.78
CA LEU A 348 -16.02 -0.95 -30.87
C LEU A 348 -15.89 -0.09 -29.59
N PRO A 349 -17.00 0.49 -29.08
CA PRO A 349 -16.99 1.19 -27.80
C PRO A 349 -16.44 0.31 -26.67
N ILE A 350 -15.62 0.89 -25.77
CA ILE A 350 -14.94 0.14 -24.70
C ILE A 350 -15.93 -0.75 -23.90
N ARG A 351 -17.15 -0.27 -23.63
CA ARG A 351 -18.19 -1.06 -22.93
C ARG A 351 -18.59 -2.34 -23.67
N ALA A 352 -18.61 -2.34 -25.00
CA ALA A 352 -18.88 -3.54 -25.80
C ALA A 352 -17.70 -4.52 -25.76
N ARG A 353 -16.46 -4.00 -25.85
CA ARG A 353 -15.21 -4.78 -25.70
C ARG A 353 -15.14 -5.45 -24.31
N VAL A 354 -15.49 -4.71 -23.25
CA VAL A 354 -15.62 -5.20 -21.87
C VAL A 354 -16.66 -6.30 -21.76
N ALA A 355 -17.86 -6.10 -22.31
CA ALA A 355 -18.96 -7.06 -22.19
C ALA A 355 -18.67 -8.40 -22.91
N ASP A 356 -18.00 -8.36 -24.06
CA ASP A 356 -17.55 -9.55 -24.79
C ASP A 356 -16.42 -10.28 -24.03
N LEU A 357 -15.40 -9.55 -23.54
CA LEU A 357 -14.32 -10.15 -22.76
C LEU A 357 -14.85 -10.79 -21.46
N ALA A 358 -15.68 -10.07 -20.70
CA ALA A 358 -16.27 -10.56 -19.45
C ALA A 358 -17.22 -11.75 -19.66
N ALA A 359 -17.84 -11.89 -20.84
CA ALA A 359 -18.65 -13.06 -21.17
C ALA A 359 -17.83 -14.33 -21.42
N ARG A 360 -16.52 -14.21 -21.66
CA ARG A 360 -15.61 -15.32 -21.96
C ARG A 360 -14.96 -15.92 -20.71
N PHE A 361 -15.11 -15.31 -19.52
CA PHE A 361 -14.49 -15.73 -18.26
C PHE A 361 -15.21 -16.91 -17.58
N THR A 362 -14.45 -17.80 -16.93
CA THR A 362 -14.99 -18.72 -15.92
C THR A 362 -14.96 -18.10 -14.53
N VAL A 363 -15.79 -18.60 -13.61
CA VAL A 363 -15.87 -18.11 -12.21
C VAL A 363 -14.52 -18.09 -11.51
N ASN A 364 -13.66 -19.10 -11.72
CA ASN A 364 -12.33 -19.16 -11.11
C ASN A 364 -11.37 -18.10 -11.66
N GLU A 365 -11.45 -17.79 -12.97
CA GLU A 365 -10.69 -16.69 -13.55
C GLU A 365 -11.24 -15.34 -13.10
N THR A 366 -12.56 -15.22 -12.90
CA THR A 366 -13.16 -13.99 -12.35
C THR A 366 -12.61 -13.69 -10.96
N ILE A 367 -12.62 -14.69 -10.06
CA ILE A 367 -12.06 -14.58 -8.70
C ILE A 367 -10.56 -14.25 -8.76
N SER A 368 -9.81 -14.78 -9.73
CA SER A 368 -8.39 -14.48 -9.89
C SER A 368 -8.09 -13.05 -10.37
N GLN A 369 -9.11 -12.28 -10.78
CA GLN A 369 -8.98 -10.84 -11.07
C GLN A 369 -9.38 -9.93 -9.89
N MET A 370 -9.94 -10.47 -8.80
CA MET A 370 -10.51 -9.67 -7.69
C MET A 370 -9.52 -9.37 -6.54
N GLY A 371 -8.26 -9.76 -6.69
CA GLY A 371 -7.17 -9.38 -5.78
C GLY A 371 -6.22 -8.39 -6.44
N THR A 372 -5.51 -7.60 -5.62
CA THR A 372 -4.50 -6.63 -6.07
C THR A 372 -3.47 -7.22 -7.04
N MET A 373 -3.00 -8.45 -6.78
CA MET A 373 -2.15 -9.21 -7.70
C MET A 373 -3.01 -10.12 -8.57
N ALA A 374 -3.58 -9.57 -9.64
CA ALA A 374 -4.50 -10.28 -10.51
C ALA A 374 -3.79 -11.18 -11.53
N ALA A 375 -4.24 -12.43 -11.64
CA ALA A 375 -3.56 -13.46 -12.40
C ALA A 375 -3.68 -13.26 -13.93
N ALA A 376 -2.74 -13.83 -14.68
CA ALA A 376 -2.86 -13.94 -16.14
C ALA A 376 -3.99 -14.93 -16.52
N VAL A 377 -4.66 -14.67 -17.65
CA VAL A 377 -5.64 -15.57 -18.26
C VAL A 377 -5.19 -15.85 -19.71
N PRO A 378 -4.22 -16.77 -19.93
CA PRO A 378 -3.52 -16.89 -21.21
C PRO A 378 -4.43 -17.20 -22.42
N ARG A 379 -5.52 -17.95 -22.22
CA ARG A 379 -6.49 -18.28 -23.29
C ARG A 379 -7.29 -17.06 -23.80
N LEU A 380 -7.23 -15.93 -23.11
CA LEU A 380 -7.85 -14.65 -23.48
C LEU A 380 -6.79 -13.58 -23.80
N GLY A 381 -5.51 -13.94 -23.88
CA GLY A 381 -4.40 -12.99 -24.08
C GLY A 381 -4.15 -12.04 -22.91
N LEU A 382 -4.86 -12.18 -21.78
CA LEU A 382 -4.81 -11.23 -20.67
C LEU A 382 -3.57 -11.48 -19.79
N PRO A 383 -2.60 -10.53 -19.69
CA PRO A 383 -1.47 -10.67 -18.79
C PRO A 383 -1.86 -10.55 -17.31
N ALA A 384 -0.97 -11.00 -16.43
CA ALA A 384 -1.06 -10.68 -15.02
C ALA A 384 -0.84 -9.17 -14.82
N LEU A 385 -1.49 -8.59 -13.81
CA LEU A 385 -1.39 -7.16 -13.52
C LEU A 385 -1.45 -6.91 -12.01
N ASN A 386 -0.57 -6.05 -11.53
CA ASN A 386 -0.68 -5.44 -10.21
C ASN A 386 -1.61 -4.21 -10.30
N TYR A 387 -2.67 -4.17 -9.48
CA TYR A 387 -3.55 -3.02 -9.33
C TYR A 387 -3.13 -2.05 -8.21
N GLY A 388 -2.13 -2.43 -7.40
CA GLY A 388 -1.65 -1.67 -6.25
C GLY A 388 -0.22 -1.19 -6.45
N GLY A 389 -0.08 0.02 -6.96
CA GLY A 389 1.10 0.86 -6.74
C GLY A 389 0.73 2.08 -5.89
N GLU A 390 1.72 2.84 -5.48
CA GLU A 390 1.53 4.13 -4.78
C GLU A 390 2.13 5.26 -5.62
N ALA A 391 1.50 6.44 -5.58
CA ALA A 391 1.88 7.59 -6.41
C ALA A 391 1.56 8.94 -5.75
N LEU A 392 1.65 9.01 -4.42
CA LEU A 392 1.07 10.08 -3.60
C LEU A 392 1.58 11.49 -3.96
N HIS A 393 2.88 11.61 -4.22
CA HIS A 393 3.57 12.85 -4.64
C HIS A 393 4.81 12.52 -5.50
N GLY A 394 4.67 11.54 -6.38
CA GLY A 394 5.79 10.89 -7.08
C GLY A 394 5.57 9.38 -7.09
N VAL A 395 6.19 8.67 -8.03
CA VAL A 395 5.92 7.23 -8.19
C VAL A 395 6.68 6.43 -7.13
N TRP A 396 5.97 5.61 -6.35
CA TRP A 396 6.57 4.68 -5.39
C TRP A 396 7.23 3.51 -6.13
N SER A 397 8.50 3.68 -6.51
CA SER A 397 9.29 2.69 -7.24
C SER A 397 10.78 2.84 -6.97
N THR A 398 11.53 1.79 -7.32
CA THR A 398 13.00 1.83 -7.35
C THR A 398 13.50 2.35 -8.71
N CYS A 399 14.76 2.77 -8.76
CA CYS A 399 15.33 3.37 -9.96
C CYS A 399 15.47 2.37 -11.13
N ALA A 400 14.98 2.75 -12.31
CA ALA A 400 15.02 1.96 -13.54
C ALA A 400 16.16 2.45 -14.45
N ALA A 401 17.09 1.57 -14.84
CA ALA A 401 18.26 1.91 -15.66
C ALA A 401 19.10 3.13 -15.17
N GLY A 402 19.09 3.42 -13.87
CA GLY A 402 19.75 4.58 -13.26
C GLY A 402 18.90 5.86 -13.21
N ARG A 403 17.67 5.85 -13.74
CA ARG A 403 16.67 6.91 -13.55
C ARG A 403 15.83 6.59 -12.31
N CYS A 404 15.83 7.47 -11.33
CA CYS A 404 15.03 7.36 -10.11
C CYS A 404 13.77 8.23 -10.27
N PRO A 405 12.57 7.81 -9.81
CA PRO A 405 11.35 8.63 -9.95
C PRO A 405 11.46 9.98 -9.23
N THR A 406 10.93 11.06 -9.84
CA THR A 406 10.90 12.39 -9.22
C THR A 406 9.99 12.36 -7.98
N GLN A 407 10.48 12.90 -6.86
CA GLN A 407 9.76 13.03 -5.60
C GLN A 407 9.37 14.50 -5.36
N PHE A 408 8.11 14.81 -5.66
CA PHE A 408 7.51 16.12 -5.40
C PHE A 408 7.29 16.34 -3.88
N PRO A 409 6.99 17.57 -3.43
CA PRO A 409 6.58 17.81 -2.04
C PRO A 409 5.34 17.00 -1.67
N ALA A 410 5.19 16.64 -0.40
CA ALA A 410 4.02 15.90 0.05
C ALA A 410 2.72 16.72 -0.11
N PRO A 411 1.54 16.08 -0.21
CA PRO A 411 0.29 16.74 -0.57
C PRO A 411 -0.08 17.96 0.28
N HIS A 412 0.20 18.00 1.58
CA HIS A 412 -0.06 19.18 2.41
C HIS A 412 0.74 20.42 1.94
N ALA A 413 2.01 20.24 1.55
CA ALA A 413 2.90 21.29 1.06
C ALA A 413 2.53 21.70 -0.37
N MET A 414 2.15 20.73 -1.22
CA MET A 414 1.56 21.06 -2.51
C MET A 414 0.24 21.82 -2.36
N GLY A 415 -0.60 21.46 -1.39
CA GLY A 415 -1.86 22.17 -1.08
C GLY A 415 -1.62 23.64 -0.74
N ALA A 416 -0.54 23.95 -0.01
CA ALA A 416 -0.16 25.31 0.39
C ALA A 416 0.19 26.23 -0.80
N SER A 417 0.42 25.69 -1.99
CA SER A 417 0.55 26.49 -3.22
C SER A 417 -0.76 27.16 -3.67
N PHE A 418 -1.91 26.54 -3.34
CA PHE A 418 -3.24 26.80 -3.88
C PHE A 418 -3.30 26.88 -5.43
N ASP A 419 -2.46 26.11 -6.14
CA ASP A 419 -2.43 26.10 -7.61
C ASP A 419 -2.93 24.80 -8.27
N ARG A 420 -4.04 24.94 -8.99
CA ARG A 420 -4.63 23.88 -9.84
C ARG A 420 -3.70 23.44 -10.96
N ASP A 421 -2.98 24.37 -11.58
CA ASP A 421 -2.13 24.07 -12.74
C ASP A 421 -0.90 23.26 -12.32
N LEU A 422 -0.31 23.58 -11.16
CA LEU A 422 0.74 22.80 -10.49
C LEU A 422 0.26 21.38 -10.17
N TRP A 423 -0.88 21.21 -9.50
CA TRP A 423 -1.37 19.87 -9.12
C TRP A 423 -1.67 19.00 -10.34
N ARG A 424 -2.27 19.58 -11.40
CA ARG A 424 -2.47 18.88 -12.67
C ARG A 424 -1.15 18.51 -13.34
N ALA A 425 -0.16 19.42 -13.35
CA ALA A 425 1.16 19.16 -13.92
C ALA A 425 1.92 18.06 -13.14
N VAL A 426 1.86 18.06 -11.81
CA VAL A 426 2.48 17.02 -10.96
C VAL A 426 1.82 15.66 -11.18
N GLY A 427 0.48 15.62 -11.27
CA GLY A 427 -0.25 14.43 -11.67
C GLY A 427 0.20 13.92 -13.05
N ALA A 428 0.28 14.81 -14.05
CA ALA A 428 0.67 14.44 -15.41
C ALA A 428 2.12 13.91 -15.51
N ALA A 429 3.07 14.56 -14.82
CA ALA A 429 4.45 14.06 -14.71
C ALA A 429 4.48 12.68 -14.06
N SER A 430 3.84 12.51 -12.91
CA SER A 430 3.80 11.24 -12.16
C SER A 430 3.14 10.11 -12.97
N GLY A 431 2.07 10.39 -13.71
CA GLY A 431 1.43 9.43 -14.62
C GLY A 431 2.33 9.03 -15.79
N LEU A 432 3.08 9.97 -16.36
CA LEU A 432 4.04 9.72 -17.43
C LEU A 432 5.22 8.86 -16.94
N GLU A 433 5.77 9.17 -15.76
CA GLU A 433 6.84 8.36 -15.15
C GLU A 433 6.34 6.95 -14.79
N ALA A 434 5.14 6.82 -14.22
CA ALA A 434 4.52 5.53 -13.96
C ALA A 434 4.40 4.68 -15.24
N ARG A 435 4.01 5.30 -16.37
CA ARG A 435 3.96 4.62 -17.68
C ARG A 435 5.35 4.26 -18.22
N ALA A 436 6.37 5.08 -18.00
CA ALA A 436 7.76 4.77 -18.37
C ALA A 436 8.32 3.59 -17.57
N LEU A 437 8.19 3.65 -16.23
CA LEU A 437 8.63 2.62 -15.28
C LEU A 437 7.89 1.28 -15.49
N PHE A 438 6.58 1.32 -15.76
CA PHE A 438 5.81 0.15 -16.16
C PHE A 438 6.39 -0.51 -17.43
N ARG A 439 6.61 0.27 -18.49
CA ARG A 439 7.18 -0.25 -19.75
C ARG A 439 8.59 -0.82 -19.56
N TRP A 440 9.41 -0.20 -18.72
CA TRP A 440 10.74 -0.70 -18.41
C TRP A 440 10.69 -2.02 -17.62
N ASN A 441 9.84 -2.12 -16.59
CA ASN A 441 9.64 -3.34 -15.81
C ASN A 441 9.10 -4.50 -16.67
N GLN A 442 8.13 -4.25 -17.56
CA GLN A 442 7.59 -5.26 -18.48
C GLN A 442 8.63 -5.82 -19.46
N ARG A 443 9.66 -5.04 -19.84
CA ARG A 443 10.76 -5.51 -20.70
C ARG A 443 11.77 -6.38 -19.95
N HIS A 444 12.15 -5.96 -18.73
CA HIS A 444 13.32 -6.50 -18.01
C HIS A 444 12.95 -7.44 -16.85
N ASN A 445 11.92 -7.11 -16.06
CA ASN A 445 11.57 -7.75 -14.79
C ASN A 445 10.26 -8.57 -14.84
N ALA A 446 9.73 -8.85 -16.03
CA ALA A 446 8.43 -9.52 -16.23
C ALA A 446 8.25 -10.85 -15.46
N SER A 447 9.33 -11.58 -15.15
CA SER A 447 9.28 -12.82 -14.37
C SER A 447 9.18 -12.61 -12.85
N ASP A 448 9.49 -11.40 -12.35
CA ASP A 448 9.32 -10.99 -10.94
C ASP A 448 7.90 -10.45 -10.65
N CYS A 449 7.13 -10.09 -11.68
CA CYS A 449 5.72 -9.66 -11.59
C CYS A 449 4.74 -10.67 -10.95
N ALA A 450 5.18 -11.90 -10.70
CA ALA A 450 4.42 -12.91 -9.97
C ALA A 450 4.84 -13.08 -8.50
N ARG A 451 5.76 -12.24 -7.97
CA ARG A 451 6.49 -12.54 -6.71
C ARG A 451 6.68 -11.39 -5.70
N SER A 452 6.51 -10.11 -6.05
CA SER A 452 6.43 -8.99 -5.08
C SER A 452 5.62 -7.82 -5.64
N LEU A 453 5.03 -7.00 -4.76
CA LEU A 453 4.45 -5.69 -5.10
C LEU A 453 5.53 -4.73 -5.61
N GLU A 454 6.69 -4.72 -4.93
CA GLU A 454 7.87 -3.90 -5.26
C GLU A 454 8.49 -4.29 -6.61
N GLY A 455 8.36 -5.57 -6.99
CA GLY A 455 9.04 -6.16 -8.14
C GLY A 455 8.37 -5.89 -9.48
N CYS A 456 7.16 -5.33 -9.49
CA CYS A 456 6.43 -5.02 -10.70
C CYS A 456 5.38 -3.93 -10.48
N LEU A 457 5.75 -2.72 -10.88
CA LEU A 457 4.88 -1.56 -10.88
C LEU A 457 3.61 -1.84 -11.70
N GLY A 458 2.46 -1.49 -11.13
CA GLY A 458 1.18 -1.53 -11.83
C GLY A 458 0.97 -0.34 -12.77
N LEU A 459 -0.28 -0.15 -13.19
CA LEU A 459 -0.78 1.08 -13.80
C LEU A 459 -2.06 1.59 -13.12
N THR A 460 -2.26 1.18 -11.86
CA THR A 460 -3.35 1.63 -10.98
C THR A 460 -2.71 1.94 -9.64
N PHE A 461 -3.00 3.13 -9.11
CA PHE A 461 -2.24 3.73 -8.02
C PHE A 461 -3.16 4.29 -6.96
N TYR A 462 -2.83 4.00 -5.70
CA TYR A 462 -3.57 4.40 -4.49
C TYR A 462 -3.33 5.89 -4.14
N ALA A 463 -3.48 6.76 -5.14
CA ALA A 463 -3.41 8.21 -5.02
C ALA A 463 -4.50 8.87 -5.89
N PRO A 464 -5.05 10.04 -5.49
CA PRO A 464 -4.64 10.84 -4.34
C PRO A 464 -5.38 10.46 -3.04
N ASN A 465 -4.73 10.69 -1.90
CA ASN A 465 -5.42 10.76 -0.61
C ASN A 465 -6.12 12.14 -0.51
N VAL A 466 -7.41 12.15 -0.19
CA VAL A 466 -8.25 13.37 -0.08
C VAL A 466 -8.99 13.47 1.26
N ASN A 467 -8.67 12.61 2.23
CA ASN A 467 -9.16 12.76 3.60
C ASN A 467 -8.81 14.14 4.19
N LEU A 468 -9.42 14.55 5.30
CA LEU A 468 -9.25 15.88 5.87
C LEU A 468 -8.19 15.90 6.98
N ALA A 469 -7.44 16.99 7.10
CA ALA A 469 -6.69 17.32 8.32
C ALA A 469 -7.64 17.77 9.46
N ARG A 470 -8.61 16.91 9.81
CA ARG A 470 -9.74 17.13 10.75
C ARG A 470 -9.29 17.49 12.17
N ASP A 471 -8.29 16.77 12.66
CA ASP A 471 -7.66 16.96 13.96
C ASP A 471 -6.15 17.05 13.70
N PRO A 472 -5.46 18.10 14.17
CA PRO A 472 -4.06 18.33 13.84
C PRO A 472 -3.10 17.24 14.33
N ARG A 473 -3.54 16.32 15.21
CA ARG A 473 -2.75 15.20 15.71
C ARG A 473 -2.65 14.00 14.77
N TRP A 474 -3.47 13.91 13.72
CA TRP A 474 -3.51 12.73 12.86
C TRP A 474 -2.19 12.55 12.08
N GLY A 475 -1.60 11.35 12.15
CA GLY A 475 -0.28 11.04 11.61
C GLY A 475 -0.17 11.20 10.09
N ARG A 476 -1.22 10.84 9.36
CA ARG A 476 -1.26 10.92 7.88
C ARG A 476 -1.68 12.29 7.35
N ILE A 477 -1.57 13.36 8.15
CA ILE A 477 -1.80 14.73 7.62
C ILE A 477 -0.82 15.07 6.49
N GLU A 478 0.39 14.50 6.52
CA GLU A 478 1.38 14.67 5.46
C GLU A 478 0.84 14.31 4.06
N GLU A 479 -0.04 13.32 3.98
CA GLU A 479 -0.64 12.79 2.77
C GLU A 479 -1.83 13.59 2.22
N VAL A 480 -2.38 14.54 2.99
CA VAL A 480 -3.62 15.23 2.60
C VAL A 480 -3.38 16.73 2.37
N PRO A 481 -4.03 17.33 1.37
CA PRO A 481 -3.71 18.70 0.99
C PRO A 481 -4.18 19.76 1.99
N SER A 482 -5.24 19.53 2.79
CA SER A 482 -5.75 20.53 3.76
C SER A 482 -6.81 20.02 4.76
N GLU A 483 -7.25 20.92 5.66
CA GLU A 483 -8.43 20.75 6.55
C GLU A 483 -9.77 21.09 5.86
N ASP A 484 -9.76 21.54 4.61
CA ASP A 484 -10.92 22.06 3.88
C ASP A 484 -11.51 21.07 2.83
N PRO A 485 -12.83 20.81 2.84
CA PRO A 485 -13.47 19.92 1.87
C PRO A 485 -13.39 20.35 0.41
N LEU A 486 -13.39 21.67 0.10
CA LEU A 486 -13.29 22.13 -1.29
C LEU A 486 -11.86 22.01 -1.80
N LEU A 487 -10.88 22.48 -1.02
CA LEU A 487 -9.47 22.45 -1.41
C LEU A 487 -8.99 21.01 -1.65
N ASN A 488 -9.37 20.06 -0.79
CA ASN A 488 -9.03 18.64 -0.98
C ASN A 488 -9.71 18.04 -2.21
N GLY A 489 -10.97 18.39 -2.46
CA GLY A 489 -11.69 17.95 -3.66
C GLY A 489 -11.10 18.52 -4.95
N VAL A 490 -10.71 19.80 -4.97
CA VAL A 490 -10.09 20.43 -6.15
C VAL A 490 -8.68 19.88 -6.38
N TYR A 491 -7.85 19.73 -5.33
CA TYR A 491 -6.55 19.06 -5.43
C TYR A 491 -6.68 17.68 -6.05
N GLY A 492 -7.58 16.84 -5.49
CA GLY A 492 -7.79 15.49 -5.99
C GLY A 492 -8.33 15.46 -7.43
N ALA A 493 -9.20 16.40 -7.81
CA ALA A 493 -9.72 16.50 -9.18
C ALA A 493 -8.64 16.89 -10.20
N GLU A 494 -7.75 17.82 -9.86
CA GLU A 494 -6.65 18.23 -10.74
C GLU A 494 -5.57 17.16 -10.84
N PHE A 495 -5.21 16.52 -9.73
CA PHE A 495 -4.33 15.34 -9.74
C PHE A 495 -4.92 14.22 -10.61
N VAL A 496 -6.21 13.89 -10.45
CA VAL A 496 -6.90 12.87 -11.27
C VAL A 496 -6.87 13.21 -12.76
N ARG A 497 -7.13 14.47 -13.16
CA ARG A 497 -7.04 14.91 -14.56
C ARG A 497 -5.63 14.76 -15.12
N GLY A 498 -4.61 15.21 -14.37
CA GLY A 498 -3.22 15.08 -14.78
C GLY A 498 -2.77 13.64 -14.91
N PHE A 499 -2.93 12.86 -13.83
CA PHE A 499 -2.41 11.50 -13.69
C PHE A 499 -3.07 10.49 -14.64
N GLN A 500 -4.35 10.70 -14.95
CA GLN A 500 -5.07 9.85 -15.91
C GLN A 500 -5.00 10.39 -17.35
N GLY A 501 -4.88 11.70 -17.54
CA GLY A 501 -5.07 12.35 -18.82
C GLY A 501 -6.55 12.50 -19.21
N ASP A 502 -6.83 13.51 -20.05
CA ASP A 502 -8.18 13.81 -20.53
C ASP A 502 -8.51 12.95 -21.77
N GLY A 503 -9.27 11.85 -21.59
CA GLY A 503 -9.65 10.99 -22.71
C GLY A 503 -10.47 9.73 -22.36
N ALA A 504 -10.80 8.95 -23.39
CA ALA A 504 -11.40 7.62 -23.21
C ALA A 504 -10.39 6.62 -22.63
N TYR A 505 -9.15 6.68 -23.12
CA TYR A 505 -7.98 5.98 -22.60
C TYR A 505 -7.27 6.82 -21.53
N ARG A 506 -6.42 6.18 -20.73
CA ARG A 506 -5.74 6.76 -19.56
C ARG A 506 -4.25 6.47 -19.56
N VAL A 507 -3.45 7.44 -19.11
CA VAL A 507 -2.01 7.30 -18.87
C VAL A 507 -1.75 6.33 -17.70
N ALA A 508 -2.42 6.54 -16.58
CA ALA A 508 -2.54 5.61 -15.44
C ALA A 508 -3.96 5.69 -14.84
N ASN A 509 -4.33 4.76 -13.95
CA ASN A 509 -5.58 4.83 -13.17
C ASN A 509 -5.29 5.43 -11.79
N ALA A 510 -5.99 6.52 -11.43
CA ALA A 510 -5.97 7.08 -10.08
C ALA A 510 -7.04 6.40 -9.21
N VAL A 511 -6.73 6.18 -7.93
CA VAL A 511 -7.62 5.60 -6.92
C VAL A 511 -7.77 6.61 -5.79
N VAL A 512 -8.92 7.28 -5.71
CA VAL A 512 -9.15 8.27 -4.65
C VAL A 512 -9.36 7.57 -3.30
N LYS A 513 -8.56 7.92 -2.29
CA LYS A 513 -8.57 7.26 -0.96
C LYS A 513 -8.74 8.27 0.19
N HIS A 514 -9.25 7.88 1.36
CA HIS A 514 -9.85 6.60 1.77
C HIS A 514 -11.32 6.85 2.18
N PHE A 515 -12.26 6.15 1.57
CA PHE A 515 -13.70 6.39 1.70
C PHE A 515 -14.31 5.50 2.82
N ALA A 516 -14.72 6.03 3.96
CA ALA A 516 -14.77 7.44 4.36
C ALA A 516 -14.62 7.61 5.88
N VAL A 517 -14.54 8.87 6.32
CA VAL A 517 -14.46 9.27 7.74
C VAL A 517 -13.18 8.76 8.44
N TYR A 518 -12.14 8.44 7.63
CA TYR A 518 -10.83 7.99 8.06
C TYR A 518 -9.89 9.18 8.32
N ASN A 519 -9.66 9.50 9.60
CA ASN A 519 -8.88 10.65 10.08
C ASN A 519 -8.27 10.36 11.48
N LEU A 520 -7.81 9.11 11.69
CA LEU A 520 -7.24 8.55 12.91
C LEU A 520 -6.47 7.26 12.55
N GLU A 521 -5.24 7.09 13.06
CA GLU A 521 -4.41 5.89 12.91
C GLU A 521 -4.47 4.99 14.14
N VAL A 522 -4.23 5.57 15.31
CA VAL A 522 -3.99 4.89 16.59
C VAL A 522 -4.59 5.76 17.69
N ASP A 523 -5.34 5.15 18.60
CA ASP A 523 -5.91 5.93 19.68
C ASP A 523 -4.87 6.38 20.72
N VAL A 524 -4.45 7.63 20.64
CA VAL A 524 -3.51 8.26 21.58
C VAL A 524 -4.09 8.55 22.98
N GLU A 525 -5.38 8.33 23.21
CA GLU A 525 -6.05 8.66 24.48
C GLU A 525 -6.05 7.48 25.47
N ASP A 526 -6.20 6.23 25.01
CA ASP A 526 -6.08 4.99 25.82
C ASP A 526 -4.73 4.24 25.63
N THR A 527 -3.81 4.74 24.79
CA THR A 527 -2.52 4.08 24.52
C THR A 527 -1.44 4.44 25.57
N PRO A 528 -0.82 3.44 26.25
CA PRO A 528 0.34 3.65 27.12
C PRO A 528 1.56 4.19 26.35
N PRO A 529 2.48 4.91 27.01
CA PRO A 529 3.62 5.52 26.33
C PRO A 529 4.54 4.51 25.62
N ALA A 530 5.21 4.98 24.57
CA ALA A 530 5.86 4.15 23.55
C ALA A 530 7.02 3.27 24.05
N ASP A 531 7.54 3.52 25.26
CA ASP A 531 8.54 2.70 25.92
C ASP A 531 8.00 1.32 26.38
N TRP A 532 6.68 1.09 26.36
CA TRP A 532 6.08 -0.07 27.03
C TRP A 532 5.98 -1.37 26.21
N CYS A 533 5.92 -1.34 24.86
CA CYS A 533 5.83 -2.60 24.09
C CYS A 533 6.37 -2.59 22.65
N GLY A 534 7.59 -3.09 22.46
CA GLY A 534 8.16 -3.41 21.14
C GLY A 534 7.63 -4.71 20.51
N SER A 535 6.32 -4.92 20.41
CA SER A 535 5.76 -6.08 19.68
C SER A 535 4.33 -5.88 19.17
N ALA A 536 4.03 -6.45 17.99
CA ALA A 536 2.70 -6.48 17.37
C ALA A 536 1.63 -7.29 18.14
N ALA A 537 1.92 -7.76 19.36
CA ALA A 537 0.93 -8.32 20.28
C ALA A 537 0.26 -7.22 21.17
N CYS A 538 0.74 -5.98 21.07
CA CYS A 538 0.27 -4.81 21.82
C CYS A 538 -0.42 -3.78 20.92
N ALA A 539 -1.19 -4.22 19.92
CA ALA A 539 -2.09 -3.32 19.22
C ALA A 539 -3.06 -2.69 20.24
N PRO A 540 -3.20 -1.35 20.30
CA PRO A 540 -4.13 -0.72 21.21
C PRO A 540 -5.58 -1.14 20.88
N PRO A 541 -6.50 -1.15 21.87
CA PRO A 541 -7.83 -1.71 21.69
C PRO A 541 -8.62 -1.00 20.57
N ASN A 542 -8.37 0.29 20.39
CA ASN A 542 -8.82 1.09 19.27
C ASN A 542 -7.61 1.57 18.45
N ASP A 543 -7.50 1.07 17.23
CA ASP A 543 -6.71 1.68 16.15
C ASP A 543 -7.58 1.73 14.89
N ARG A 544 -7.10 2.28 13.79
CA ARG A 544 -7.83 2.39 12.51
C ARG A 544 -8.49 1.10 12.02
N HIS A 545 -7.95 -0.08 12.40
CA HIS A 545 -8.47 -1.38 12.02
C HIS A 545 -9.63 -1.87 12.91
N SER A 546 -9.87 -1.24 14.07
CA SER A 546 -11.02 -1.51 14.96
C SER A 546 -11.89 -0.28 15.28
N PHE A 547 -11.47 0.93 14.86
CA PHE A 547 -12.17 2.17 15.17
C PHE A 547 -13.53 2.28 14.46
N ASP A 548 -14.53 2.78 15.19
CA ASP A 548 -15.89 3.00 14.73
C ASP A 548 -16.21 4.50 14.74
N ALA A 549 -16.13 5.12 13.56
CA ALA A 549 -16.33 6.55 13.37
C ALA A 549 -17.82 6.90 13.51
N ARG A 550 -18.20 7.36 14.71
CA ARG A 550 -19.56 7.83 15.03
C ARG A 550 -19.76 9.26 14.56
N VAL A 551 -20.54 9.44 13.48
CA VAL A 551 -20.71 10.71 12.78
C VAL A 551 -22.18 10.96 12.43
N SER A 552 -22.65 12.21 12.57
CA SER A 552 -24.02 12.57 12.20
C SER A 552 -24.22 12.56 10.68
N PRO A 553 -25.44 12.32 10.16
CA PRO A 553 -25.74 12.46 8.73
C PRO A 553 -25.38 13.86 8.21
N ARG A 554 -25.53 14.87 9.06
CA ARG A 554 -25.15 16.26 8.82
C ARG A 554 -23.66 16.45 8.58
N ASP A 555 -22.81 16.10 9.53
CA ASP A 555 -21.36 16.31 9.39
C ASP A 555 -20.78 15.38 8.30
N PHE A 556 -21.39 14.21 8.05
CA PHE A 556 -21.05 13.33 6.94
C PHE A 556 -21.19 14.03 5.57
N GLU A 557 -22.38 14.52 5.20
CA GLU A 557 -22.60 15.21 3.91
C GLU A 557 -21.99 16.64 3.88
N GLU A 558 -21.93 17.33 5.02
CA GLU A 558 -21.41 18.70 5.08
C GLU A 558 -19.88 18.78 5.07
N THR A 559 -19.20 17.71 5.49
CA THR A 559 -17.74 17.68 5.66
C THR A 559 -17.10 16.45 5.02
N TYR A 560 -17.38 15.24 5.50
CA TYR A 560 -16.57 14.05 5.15
C TYR A 560 -16.78 13.54 3.71
N VAL A 561 -17.95 13.74 3.11
CA VAL A 561 -18.23 13.43 1.69
C VAL A 561 -17.59 14.44 0.74
N GLY A 562 -17.44 15.71 1.19
CA GLY A 562 -17.04 16.84 0.35
C GLY A 562 -15.78 16.63 -0.52
N PRO A 563 -14.66 16.12 0.02
CA PRO A 563 -13.44 15.90 -0.76
C PRO A 563 -13.59 14.90 -1.92
N PHE A 564 -14.53 13.96 -1.84
CA PHE A 564 -14.70 12.93 -2.87
C PHE A 564 -15.56 13.39 -4.06
N VAL A 565 -16.33 14.48 -3.90
CA VAL A 565 -17.27 14.99 -4.92
C VAL A 565 -16.54 15.34 -6.23
N ALA A 566 -15.49 16.15 -6.15
CA ALA A 566 -14.81 16.67 -7.33
C ALA A 566 -13.86 15.65 -8.00
N PRO A 567 -13.10 14.79 -7.29
CA PRO A 567 -12.32 13.71 -7.90
C PRO A 567 -13.20 12.64 -8.59
N VAL A 568 -14.36 12.31 -8.02
CA VAL A 568 -15.34 11.42 -8.68
C VAL A 568 -15.90 12.08 -9.93
N ALA A 569 -16.30 13.36 -9.87
CA ALA A 569 -16.74 14.11 -11.04
C ALA A 569 -15.63 14.34 -12.10
N ALA A 570 -14.35 14.26 -11.71
CA ALA A 570 -13.21 14.25 -12.63
C ALA A 570 -12.92 12.87 -13.26
N GLY A 571 -13.73 11.85 -12.98
CA GLY A 571 -13.63 10.54 -13.62
C GLY A 571 -12.52 9.63 -13.07
N ALA A 572 -12.22 9.74 -11.77
CA ALA A 572 -11.30 8.84 -11.06
C ALA A 572 -11.59 7.37 -11.40
N ALA A 573 -10.55 6.63 -11.80
CA ALA A 573 -10.67 5.25 -12.26
C ALA A 573 -11.17 4.30 -11.18
N ALA A 574 -10.76 4.57 -9.94
CA ALA A 574 -11.10 3.79 -8.79
C ALA A 574 -11.30 4.69 -7.54
N ALA A 575 -11.88 4.11 -6.50
CA ALA A 575 -11.92 4.66 -5.15
C ALA A 575 -11.64 3.54 -4.14
N MET A 576 -10.97 3.86 -3.04
CA MET A 576 -10.61 2.90 -2.00
C MET A 576 -11.52 3.07 -0.78
N CYS A 577 -12.12 1.98 -0.28
CA CYS A 577 -12.82 1.96 1.00
C CYS A 577 -11.83 1.77 2.16
N SER A 578 -12.07 2.44 3.30
CA SER A 578 -11.13 2.50 4.45
C SER A 578 -11.22 1.33 5.43
N TYR A 579 -10.25 1.25 6.36
CA TYR A 579 -10.21 0.25 7.44
C TYR A 579 -11.33 0.38 8.49
N ASN A 580 -11.71 1.62 8.82
CA ASN A 580 -12.59 1.90 9.95
C ASN A 580 -14.04 1.46 9.69
N ALA A 581 -14.80 1.26 10.76
CA ALA A 581 -16.25 1.28 10.69
C ALA A 581 -16.77 2.72 10.65
N VAL A 582 -17.95 2.90 10.07
CA VAL A 582 -18.71 4.15 10.11
C VAL A 582 -20.08 3.84 10.70
N ASN A 583 -20.40 4.47 11.83
CA ASN A 583 -21.65 4.26 12.56
C ASN A 583 -22.01 2.78 12.89
N GLY A 584 -21.01 1.90 12.99
CA GLY A 584 -21.14 0.48 13.37
C GLY A 584 -20.97 -0.54 12.25
N GLU A 585 -20.77 -0.14 11.00
CA GLU A 585 -20.51 -1.05 9.87
C GLU A 585 -19.11 -0.78 9.26
N PRO A 586 -18.25 -1.80 9.03
CA PRO A 586 -16.94 -1.63 8.39
C PRO A 586 -17.09 -1.03 6.98
N ALA A 587 -16.32 0.00 6.65
CA ALA A 587 -16.51 0.79 5.43
C ALA A 587 -16.44 -0.04 4.13
N CYS A 588 -15.58 -1.07 4.08
CA CYS A 588 -15.50 -1.99 2.95
C CYS A 588 -16.62 -3.05 2.84
N THR A 589 -17.56 -3.09 3.78
CA THR A 589 -18.76 -3.95 3.72
C THR A 589 -20.07 -3.16 3.86
N ASP A 590 -20.02 -1.84 4.10
CA ASP A 590 -21.20 -0.99 4.20
C ASP A 590 -21.79 -0.69 2.80
N GLY A 591 -22.93 -1.34 2.52
CA GLY A 591 -23.70 -1.14 1.29
C GLY A 591 -24.43 0.20 1.18
N ALA A 592 -24.65 0.94 2.28
CA ALA A 592 -25.19 2.29 2.28
C ALA A 592 -24.10 3.33 1.97
N LEU A 593 -22.89 3.16 2.54
CA LEU A 593 -21.72 3.96 2.20
C LEU A 593 -21.31 3.76 0.73
N LEU A 594 -21.03 2.53 0.32
CA LEU A 594 -20.44 2.24 -0.99
C LEU A 594 -21.45 2.34 -2.14
N ARG A 595 -22.65 1.76 -2.01
CA ARG A 595 -23.66 1.83 -3.08
C ARG A 595 -24.55 3.05 -2.98
N GLY A 596 -24.93 3.46 -1.77
CA GLY A 596 -25.80 4.61 -1.53
C GLY A 596 -25.06 5.94 -1.76
N ALA A 597 -24.07 6.26 -0.92
CA ALA A 597 -23.36 7.54 -1.01
C ALA A 597 -22.44 7.61 -2.24
N LEU A 598 -21.50 6.66 -2.38
CA LEU A 598 -20.47 6.77 -3.43
C LEU A 598 -20.99 6.46 -4.84
N ARG A 599 -21.54 5.26 -5.08
CA ARG A 599 -22.08 4.93 -6.42
C ARG A 599 -23.39 5.65 -6.74
N GLY A 600 -24.28 5.85 -5.75
CA GLY A 600 -25.57 6.50 -5.93
C GLY A 600 -25.46 8.02 -5.95
N ALA A 601 -25.21 8.66 -4.80
CA ALA A 601 -25.26 10.11 -4.65
C ALA A 601 -24.10 10.84 -5.36
N LEU A 602 -22.90 10.26 -5.42
CA LEU A 602 -21.78 10.82 -6.20
C LEU A 602 -21.66 10.25 -7.63
N ASN A 603 -22.55 9.35 -8.06
CA ASN A 603 -22.54 8.72 -9.39
C ASN A 603 -21.21 8.02 -9.74
N PHE A 604 -20.52 7.40 -8.77
CA PHE A 604 -19.23 6.76 -9.00
C PHE A 604 -19.34 5.43 -9.79
N THR A 605 -18.84 5.45 -11.03
CA THR A 605 -18.87 4.30 -11.95
C THR A 605 -17.62 3.41 -11.91
N GLY A 606 -16.52 3.88 -11.33
CA GLY A 606 -15.20 3.22 -11.35
C GLY A 606 -15.08 2.00 -10.43
N VAL A 607 -13.85 1.47 -10.33
CA VAL A 607 -13.49 0.31 -9.50
C VAL A 607 -13.54 0.66 -8.01
N LEU A 608 -14.22 -0.13 -7.18
CA LEU A 608 -14.06 -0.06 -5.72
C LEU A 608 -12.97 -1.04 -5.25
N ALA A 609 -11.88 -0.50 -4.73
CA ALA A 609 -10.80 -1.23 -4.10
C ALA A 609 -10.97 -1.23 -2.56
N THR A 610 -10.44 -2.24 -1.87
CA THR A 610 -10.26 -2.18 -0.41
C THR A 610 -8.89 -1.66 -0.05
N ASP A 611 -8.80 -0.99 1.09
CA ASP A 611 -7.53 -0.83 1.80
C ASP A 611 -6.93 -2.20 2.19
N CYS A 612 -5.65 -2.20 2.52
CA CYS A 612 -4.78 -3.38 2.58
C CYS A 612 -4.93 -4.19 3.87
N GLY A 613 -6.04 -4.93 3.96
CA GLY A 613 -6.42 -5.77 5.11
C GLY A 613 -7.84 -5.52 5.61
N ALA A 614 -8.56 -4.53 5.07
CA ALA A 614 -9.86 -4.09 5.61
C ALA A 614 -10.96 -5.18 5.63
N LEU A 615 -10.89 -6.20 4.75
CA LEU A 615 -11.82 -7.34 4.79
C LEU A 615 -11.41 -8.42 5.81
N GLU A 616 -10.11 -8.60 6.00
CA GLU A 616 -9.56 -9.41 7.09
C GLU A 616 -9.93 -8.79 8.46
N ASP A 617 -9.85 -7.46 8.58
CA ASP A 617 -10.22 -6.71 9.79
C ASP A 617 -11.73 -6.78 10.09
N ALA A 618 -12.59 -6.81 9.06
CA ALA A 618 -14.04 -7.02 9.23
C ALA A 618 -14.38 -8.33 9.99
N VAL A 619 -13.50 -9.34 9.94
CA VAL A 619 -13.59 -10.58 10.70
C VAL A 619 -12.75 -10.53 11.98
N ALA A 620 -11.48 -10.14 11.89
CA ALA A 620 -10.50 -10.30 12.97
C ALA A 620 -10.52 -9.19 14.03
N ARG A 621 -10.84 -7.95 13.62
CA ARG A 621 -10.78 -6.74 14.47
C ARG A 621 -12.19 -6.29 14.85
N HIS A 622 -12.97 -5.89 13.86
CA HIS A 622 -14.37 -5.45 13.98
C HIS A 622 -15.30 -6.59 14.42
N LYS A 623 -14.96 -7.84 14.10
CA LYS A 623 -15.74 -9.06 14.44
C LYS A 623 -17.18 -9.00 13.94
N ARG A 624 -17.39 -8.31 12.81
CA ARG A 624 -18.69 -8.06 12.19
C ARG A 624 -19.26 -9.29 11.48
N TYR A 625 -18.37 -10.20 11.07
CA TYR A 625 -18.66 -11.48 10.43
C TYR A 625 -17.89 -12.59 11.15
N ALA A 626 -18.44 -13.81 11.17
CA ALA A 626 -17.80 -14.97 11.79
C ALA A 626 -16.77 -15.65 10.87
N THR A 627 -16.88 -15.45 9.55
CA THR A 627 -16.00 -16.04 8.55
C THR A 627 -15.57 -15.07 7.45
N GLU A 628 -14.43 -15.37 6.81
CA GLU A 628 -13.97 -14.65 5.61
C GLU A 628 -14.93 -14.85 4.41
N ALA A 629 -15.70 -15.94 4.37
CA ALA A 629 -16.70 -16.20 3.33
C ALA A 629 -17.92 -15.27 3.45
N GLU A 630 -18.40 -15.02 4.68
CA GLU A 630 -19.43 -14.02 4.97
C GLU A 630 -18.94 -12.60 4.65
N ALA A 631 -17.71 -12.24 5.05
CA ALA A 631 -17.11 -10.94 4.75
C ALA A 631 -16.93 -10.73 3.23
N ALA A 632 -16.49 -11.75 2.50
CA ALA A 632 -16.41 -11.71 1.03
C ALA A 632 -17.79 -11.54 0.38
N ALA A 633 -18.82 -12.22 0.89
CA ALA A 633 -20.20 -12.06 0.41
C ALA A 633 -20.74 -10.65 0.68
N ALA A 634 -20.49 -10.10 1.86
CA ALA A 634 -20.86 -8.73 2.22
C ALA A 634 -20.15 -7.68 1.37
N ALA A 635 -18.84 -7.85 1.09
CA ALA A 635 -18.06 -6.95 0.23
C ALA A 635 -18.59 -6.93 -1.21
N ILE A 636 -18.86 -8.10 -1.81
CA ILE A 636 -19.49 -8.19 -3.15
C ILE A 636 -20.90 -7.58 -3.12
N ALA A 637 -21.68 -7.80 -2.06
CA ALA A 637 -23.00 -7.19 -1.91
C ALA A 637 -22.91 -5.65 -1.80
N ALA A 638 -21.91 -5.11 -1.10
CA ALA A 638 -21.61 -3.68 -1.03
C ALA A 638 -20.99 -3.11 -2.33
N GLY A 639 -20.65 -3.97 -3.29
CA GLY A 639 -20.17 -3.57 -4.62
C GLY A 639 -18.67 -3.29 -4.70
N VAL A 640 -17.87 -3.84 -3.78
CA VAL A 640 -16.41 -3.93 -3.89
C VAL A 640 -16.05 -4.75 -5.13
N ASP A 641 -15.06 -4.28 -5.89
CA ASP A 641 -14.60 -4.93 -7.12
C ASP A 641 -13.20 -5.57 -6.97
N SER A 642 -12.32 -4.99 -6.15
CA SER A 642 -10.95 -5.47 -5.89
C SER A 642 -10.60 -5.42 -4.40
N ASN A 643 -9.80 -6.37 -3.93
CA ASN A 643 -9.32 -6.45 -2.55
C ASN A 643 -7.79 -6.35 -2.49
N CYS A 644 -7.29 -5.38 -1.71
CA CYS A 644 -5.94 -5.42 -1.18
C CYS A 644 -5.95 -6.32 0.07
N GLY A 645 -5.46 -7.54 -0.11
CA GLY A 645 -5.65 -8.63 0.84
C GLY A 645 -5.81 -9.96 0.09
N LYS A 646 -6.33 -10.96 0.79
CA LYS A 646 -6.62 -12.30 0.25
C LYS A 646 -8.11 -12.61 0.17
N VAL A 647 -8.95 -12.03 1.04
CA VAL A 647 -10.34 -12.48 1.32
C VAL A 647 -11.15 -12.79 0.08
N LEU A 648 -11.21 -11.89 -0.92
CA LEU A 648 -11.99 -12.18 -2.14
C LEU A 648 -11.40 -13.36 -2.92
N THR A 649 -10.07 -13.42 -3.08
CA THR A 649 -9.40 -14.48 -3.84
C THR A 649 -9.42 -15.85 -3.15
N SER A 650 -9.45 -15.89 -1.80
CA SER A 650 -9.41 -17.14 -1.04
C SER A 650 -10.77 -17.64 -0.55
N ALA A 651 -11.73 -16.76 -0.25
CA ALA A 651 -12.98 -17.11 0.41
C ALA A 651 -14.22 -17.08 -0.50
N LEU A 652 -14.19 -16.40 -1.67
CA LEU A 652 -15.30 -16.47 -2.63
C LEU A 652 -15.64 -17.90 -3.10
N PRO A 653 -14.70 -18.84 -3.31
CA PRO A 653 -15.05 -20.23 -3.63
C PRO A 653 -15.91 -20.92 -2.55
N GLU A 654 -15.68 -20.59 -1.27
CA GLU A 654 -16.47 -21.08 -0.14
C GLU A 654 -17.82 -20.37 -0.05
N ALA A 655 -17.85 -19.05 -0.23
CA ALA A 655 -19.08 -18.26 -0.26
C ALA A 655 -20.04 -18.67 -1.40
N LEU A 656 -19.49 -19.03 -2.57
CA LEU A 656 -20.24 -19.60 -3.69
C LEU A 656 -20.78 -21.00 -3.37
N ALA A 657 -19.95 -21.87 -2.80
CA ALA A 657 -20.35 -23.24 -2.42
C ALA A 657 -21.42 -23.26 -1.30
N ALA A 658 -21.39 -22.29 -0.40
CA ALA A 658 -22.39 -22.07 0.64
C ALA A 658 -23.64 -21.29 0.16
N GLY A 659 -23.67 -20.83 -1.10
CA GLY A 659 -24.79 -20.05 -1.65
C GLY A 659 -24.92 -18.61 -1.13
N LEU A 660 -23.93 -18.11 -0.37
CA LEU A 660 -23.87 -16.73 0.13
C LEU A 660 -23.66 -15.72 -1.00
N VAL A 661 -23.01 -16.14 -2.08
CA VAL A 661 -22.82 -15.38 -3.32
C VAL A 661 -23.35 -16.19 -4.49
N ARG A 662 -24.05 -15.55 -5.43
CA ARG A 662 -24.41 -16.15 -6.72
C ARG A 662 -23.29 -15.91 -7.75
N PRO A 663 -22.99 -16.86 -8.66
CA PRO A 663 -21.96 -16.68 -9.69
C PRO A 663 -22.12 -15.42 -10.55
N ASP A 664 -23.36 -15.01 -10.85
CA ASP A 664 -23.65 -13.82 -11.65
C ASP A 664 -23.43 -12.49 -10.92
N ALA A 665 -23.40 -12.48 -9.58
CA ALA A 665 -23.03 -11.30 -8.80
C ALA A 665 -21.56 -10.87 -9.02
N LEU A 666 -20.71 -11.79 -9.49
CA LEU A 666 -19.31 -11.53 -9.81
C LEU A 666 -19.11 -10.88 -11.21
N ARG A 667 -20.17 -10.74 -12.02
CA ARG A 667 -20.08 -10.17 -13.38
C ARG A 667 -19.88 -8.64 -13.38
N PRO A 668 -20.67 -7.81 -12.67
CA PRO A 668 -20.45 -6.37 -12.63
C PRO A 668 -19.06 -5.91 -12.11
N PRO A 669 -18.48 -6.50 -11.04
CA PRO A 669 -17.13 -6.14 -10.61
C PRO A 669 -16.06 -6.53 -11.65
N LEU A 670 -16.19 -7.69 -12.29
CA LEU A 670 -15.29 -8.09 -13.39
C LEU A 670 -15.33 -7.08 -14.55
N GLU A 671 -16.51 -6.62 -14.95
CA GLU A 671 -16.64 -5.63 -16.03
C GLU A 671 -15.92 -4.31 -15.70
N ARG A 672 -16.03 -3.81 -14.46
CA ARG A 672 -15.31 -2.60 -14.04
C ARG A 672 -13.78 -2.79 -14.03
N LEU A 673 -13.29 -3.94 -13.57
CA LEU A 673 -11.86 -4.27 -13.59
C LEU A 673 -11.32 -4.37 -15.02
N LEU A 674 -12.08 -4.99 -15.93
CA LEU A 674 -11.71 -5.11 -17.34
C LEU A 674 -11.81 -3.77 -18.08
N GLU A 675 -12.77 -2.90 -17.75
CA GLU A 675 -12.82 -1.53 -18.28
C GLU A 675 -11.60 -0.72 -17.83
N ALA A 676 -11.23 -0.82 -16.54
CA ALA A 676 -10.04 -0.17 -15.99
C ALA A 676 -8.72 -0.66 -16.66
N ARG A 677 -8.67 -1.89 -17.19
CA ARG A 677 -7.55 -2.40 -17.99
C ARG A 677 -7.59 -1.96 -19.45
N LEU A 678 -8.76 -2.03 -20.10
CA LEU A 678 -8.92 -1.64 -21.51
C LEU A 678 -8.63 -0.15 -21.72
N ARG A 679 -9.08 0.71 -20.79
CA ARG A 679 -8.75 2.14 -20.80
C ARG A 679 -7.24 2.41 -20.67
N LEU A 680 -6.45 1.52 -20.10
CA LEU A 680 -4.98 1.67 -20.05
C LEU A 680 -4.28 1.28 -21.36
N GLY A 681 -5.00 0.77 -22.37
CA GLY A 681 -4.43 0.30 -23.65
C GLY A 681 -3.65 -1.02 -23.52
N LEU A 682 -3.93 -1.84 -22.50
CA LEU A 682 -3.16 -3.05 -22.19
C LEU A 682 -3.49 -4.27 -23.07
N LEU A 683 -4.57 -4.20 -23.86
CA LEU A 683 -5.04 -5.27 -24.77
C LEU A 683 -5.20 -4.76 -26.21
N ASP A 684 -4.61 -3.61 -26.51
CA ASP A 684 -4.71 -2.90 -27.77
C ASP A 684 -3.36 -2.98 -28.49
N ASP A 685 -3.35 -3.06 -29.82
CA ASP A 685 -2.09 -3.17 -30.57
C ASP A 685 -1.19 -1.95 -30.39
N TRP A 686 0.12 -2.19 -30.29
CA TRP A 686 1.11 -1.16 -29.95
C TRP A 686 1.73 -0.50 -31.20
N ASP A 687 0.87 -0.02 -32.11
CA ASP A 687 1.20 0.69 -33.35
C ASP A 687 1.52 2.20 -33.17
N ALA A 688 1.74 2.94 -34.26
CA ALA A 688 2.14 4.37 -34.18
C ALA A 688 1.01 5.28 -33.66
N ASP A 689 -0.24 4.97 -34.02
CA ASP A 689 -1.43 5.80 -33.77
C ASP A 689 -2.14 5.51 -32.43
N ALA A 690 -1.48 4.78 -31.53
CA ALA A 690 -2.13 4.28 -30.31
C ALA A 690 -2.49 5.39 -29.29
N PRO A 691 -3.64 5.26 -28.60
CA PRO A 691 -4.25 6.33 -27.80
C PRO A 691 -3.62 6.53 -26.40
N VAL A 692 -2.42 6.00 -26.13
CA VAL A 692 -1.74 6.13 -24.83
C VAL A 692 -0.25 6.47 -25.00
N PRO A 693 0.31 7.41 -24.20
CA PRO A 693 1.72 7.79 -24.29
C PRO A 693 2.69 6.61 -24.11
N ARG A 694 3.85 6.69 -24.79
CA ARG A 694 4.93 5.70 -24.72
C ARG A 694 6.29 6.32 -24.36
N PRO A 695 6.40 7.01 -23.21
CA PRO A 695 7.71 7.42 -22.71
C PRO A 695 8.61 6.19 -22.55
N ASP A 696 9.88 6.31 -22.93
CA ASP A 696 10.91 5.39 -22.45
C ASP A 696 11.49 5.90 -21.12
N VAL A 697 12.40 5.13 -20.52
CA VAL A 697 12.86 5.38 -19.13
C VAL A 697 13.51 6.76 -18.93
N ASP A 698 14.07 7.39 -19.97
CA ASP A 698 14.61 8.75 -19.91
C ASP A 698 13.57 9.89 -19.71
N ALA A 699 12.27 9.57 -19.72
CA ALA A 699 11.23 10.51 -19.27
C ALA A 699 11.13 10.61 -17.74
N VAL A 700 11.68 9.63 -17.01
CA VAL A 700 11.76 9.60 -15.55
C VAL A 700 12.87 10.52 -15.09
N ASP A 701 12.59 11.39 -14.12
CA ASP A 701 13.52 12.40 -13.60
C ASP A 701 14.10 13.27 -14.74
N SER A 702 13.19 13.71 -15.62
CA SER A 702 13.48 14.62 -16.71
C SER A 702 13.78 16.03 -16.18
N PRO A 703 14.56 16.87 -16.89
CA PRO A 703 14.81 18.26 -16.48
C PRO A 703 13.54 19.09 -16.29
N ALA A 704 12.46 18.76 -17.01
CA ALA A 704 11.15 19.40 -16.83
C ALA A 704 10.46 18.96 -15.53
N HIS A 705 10.56 17.69 -15.15
CA HIS A 705 10.00 17.18 -13.89
C HIS A 705 10.78 17.72 -12.68
N ARG A 706 12.12 17.75 -12.75
CA ARG A 706 12.97 18.42 -11.75
C ARG A 706 12.60 19.89 -11.54
N ALA A 707 12.43 20.64 -12.64
CA ALA A 707 12.01 22.04 -12.58
C ALA A 707 10.60 22.20 -11.97
N LEU A 708 9.70 21.25 -12.24
CA LEU A 708 8.36 21.21 -11.65
C LEU A 708 8.38 20.86 -10.15
N ALA A 709 9.25 19.94 -9.71
CA ALA A 709 9.44 19.59 -8.30
C ALA A 709 10.04 20.77 -7.50
N LEU A 710 11.06 21.44 -8.04
CA LEU A 710 11.59 22.69 -7.46
C LEU A 710 10.53 23.80 -7.41
N ARG A 711 9.71 23.94 -8.47
CA ARG A 711 8.59 24.88 -8.48
C ARG A 711 7.57 24.54 -7.39
N ALA A 712 7.20 23.27 -7.23
CA ALA A 712 6.27 22.83 -6.19
C ALA A 712 6.82 23.10 -4.78
N ALA A 713 8.09 22.76 -4.54
CA ALA A 713 8.77 22.96 -3.26
C ALA A 713 8.80 24.44 -2.86
N ARG A 714 9.07 25.34 -3.81
CA ARG A 714 9.00 26.80 -3.61
C ARG A 714 7.56 27.28 -3.40
N GLU A 715 6.62 26.90 -4.27
CA GLU A 715 5.25 27.43 -4.21
C GLU A 715 4.50 27.03 -2.93
N GLY A 716 4.85 25.90 -2.30
CA GLY A 716 4.31 25.44 -1.02
C GLY A 716 4.81 26.17 0.23
N LEU A 717 5.88 26.96 0.16
CA LEU A 717 6.44 27.64 1.34
C LEU A 717 5.50 28.74 1.87
N VAL A 718 5.21 28.68 3.19
CA VAL A 718 4.34 29.65 3.87
C VAL A 718 5.13 30.44 4.91
N LEU A 719 5.32 31.74 4.67
CA LEU A 719 5.92 32.66 5.65
C LEU A 719 4.84 33.05 6.69
N LEU A 720 5.01 32.68 7.95
CA LEU A 720 4.04 32.90 9.02
C LEU A 720 4.24 34.24 9.74
N GLN A 721 5.49 34.65 9.92
CA GLN A 721 5.86 35.96 10.47
C GLN A 721 7.27 36.34 10.05
N ASN A 722 7.53 37.64 9.95
CA ASN A 722 8.85 38.20 9.61
C ASN A 722 9.06 39.53 10.36
N PRO A 723 9.21 39.49 11.71
CA PRO A 723 9.41 40.69 12.51
C PRO A 723 10.70 41.39 12.08
N ASN A 724 10.68 42.73 12.06
CA ASN A 724 11.81 43.59 11.69
C ASN A 724 12.43 43.31 10.31
N GLN A 725 11.74 42.59 9.41
CA GLN A 725 12.25 42.17 8.09
C GLN A 725 13.56 41.35 8.17
N ILE A 726 13.65 40.43 9.15
CA ILE A 726 14.76 39.47 9.30
C ILE A 726 15.04 38.67 8.02
N LEU A 727 14.00 38.30 7.26
CA LEU A 727 14.13 37.66 5.96
C LEU A 727 13.79 38.61 4.80
N PRO A 728 14.48 38.51 3.65
CA PRO A 728 15.58 37.58 3.36
C PRO A 728 16.91 37.99 4.03
N LEU A 729 17.77 37.00 4.30
CA LEU A 729 19.10 37.20 4.87
C LEU A 729 20.05 37.87 3.86
N ASP A 730 20.92 38.77 4.32
CA ASP A 730 21.82 39.55 3.45
C ASP A 730 23.07 38.79 2.95
N GLY A 731 23.27 37.56 3.43
CA GLY A 731 24.38 36.68 3.07
C GLY A 731 25.71 36.99 3.78
N ARG A 732 25.73 37.81 4.83
CA ARG A 732 26.96 38.33 5.48
C ARG A 732 27.14 37.88 6.92
N GLY A 733 28.40 37.83 7.35
CA GLY A 733 28.78 37.44 8.71
C GLY A 733 28.78 35.93 8.92
N THR A 734 28.85 35.53 10.18
CA THR A 734 28.86 34.12 10.60
C THR A 734 27.42 33.63 10.76
N LEU A 735 27.05 32.64 9.95
CA LEU A 735 25.75 31.97 10.02
C LEU A 735 25.87 30.70 10.84
N ALA A 736 25.13 30.60 11.95
CA ALA A 736 24.89 29.32 12.60
C ALA A 736 23.59 28.69 12.07
N VAL A 737 23.67 27.45 11.59
CA VAL A 737 22.51 26.64 11.23
C VAL A 737 22.38 25.53 12.28
N ILE A 738 21.25 25.45 12.97
CA ILE A 738 21.11 24.64 14.19
C ILE A 738 19.78 23.88 14.19
N GLY A 739 19.75 22.67 14.76
CA GLY A 739 18.51 21.92 15.03
C GLY A 739 18.40 20.58 14.29
N PRO A 740 17.45 19.71 14.67
CA PRO A 740 17.31 18.36 14.11
C PRO A 740 16.98 18.34 12.61
N ASN A 741 16.26 19.36 12.11
CA ASN A 741 15.89 19.49 10.69
C ASN A 741 16.85 20.39 9.88
N ALA A 742 17.92 20.91 10.49
CA ALA A 742 18.92 21.72 9.79
C ALA A 742 19.68 20.93 8.71
N ASN A 743 20.07 19.69 9.02
CA ASN A 743 20.76 18.79 8.11
C ASN A 743 19.99 17.48 7.87
N ALA A 744 18.65 17.54 7.84
CA ALA A 744 17.82 16.40 7.46
C ALA A 744 17.42 16.54 5.98
N SER A 745 17.81 15.57 5.14
CA SER A 745 17.49 15.52 3.71
C SER A 745 16.35 14.55 3.43
N MET A 746 16.43 13.30 3.92
CA MET A 746 15.38 12.27 3.81
C MET A 746 14.06 12.70 4.45
N ASN A 747 14.09 13.40 5.59
CA ASN A 747 12.87 13.85 6.27
C ASN A 747 12.02 14.80 5.39
N LEU A 748 12.61 15.48 4.41
CA LEU A 748 11.87 16.35 3.49
C LEU A 748 11.01 15.57 2.48
N LEU A 749 11.19 14.24 2.37
CA LEU A 749 10.48 13.40 1.41
C LEU A 749 9.10 12.91 1.86
N SER A 750 8.76 12.93 3.16
CA SER A 750 7.50 12.36 3.70
C SER A 750 7.39 10.82 3.53
N GLY A 751 6.29 10.21 4.01
CA GLY A 751 5.96 8.82 3.67
C GLY A 751 5.69 8.58 2.19
N TYR A 752 5.51 7.30 1.80
CA TYR A 752 5.14 6.89 0.43
C TYR A 752 6.08 7.32 -0.73
N HIS A 753 7.25 7.89 -0.45
CA HIS A 753 8.23 8.29 -1.46
C HIS A 753 8.91 7.11 -2.17
N GLY A 754 9.06 7.20 -3.49
CA GLY A 754 9.93 6.32 -4.27
C GLY A 754 11.41 6.61 -4.02
N THR A 755 12.32 5.77 -4.53
CA THR A 755 13.76 6.03 -4.38
C THR A 755 14.12 7.37 -5.03
N PRO A 756 14.67 8.36 -4.29
CA PRO A 756 14.97 9.68 -4.83
C PRO A 756 16.25 9.66 -5.69
N PRO A 757 16.44 10.60 -6.63
CA PRO A 757 17.72 10.80 -7.30
C PRO A 757 18.82 11.22 -6.31
N PRO A 758 19.90 10.42 -6.11
CA PRO A 758 20.83 10.62 -4.99
C PRO A 758 21.68 11.90 -5.09
N ASP A 759 21.85 12.45 -6.29
CA ASP A 759 22.59 13.69 -6.52
C ASP A 759 21.76 14.96 -6.28
N LEU A 760 20.43 14.84 -6.11
CA LEU A 760 19.51 15.98 -5.95
C LEU A 760 19.10 16.22 -4.50
N LEU A 761 18.96 15.15 -3.70
CA LEU A 761 18.48 15.24 -2.32
C LEU A 761 19.51 15.93 -1.42
N ARG A 762 19.31 17.23 -1.16
CA ARG A 762 20.24 18.05 -0.37
C ARG A 762 19.52 18.74 0.78
N SER A 763 20.19 18.80 1.93
CA SER A 763 19.64 19.41 3.14
C SER A 763 19.67 20.95 3.10
N PRO A 764 18.85 21.64 3.93
CA PRO A 764 18.91 23.09 4.06
C PRO A 764 20.32 23.60 4.46
N LEU A 765 21.03 22.90 5.35
CA LEU A 765 22.43 23.18 5.68
C LEU A 765 23.32 23.15 4.44
N GLN A 766 23.30 22.05 3.68
CA GLN A 766 24.18 21.86 2.52
C GLN A 766 23.96 22.91 1.42
N GLU A 767 22.73 23.39 1.26
CA GLU A 767 22.41 24.48 0.33
C GLU A 767 22.85 25.84 0.88
N LEU A 768 22.66 26.12 2.17
CA LEU A 768 23.19 27.33 2.80
C LEU A 768 24.73 27.38 2.74
N GLU A 769 25.43 26.28 3.07
CA GLU A 769 26.90 26.16 2.96
C GLU A 769 27.40 26.39 1.53
N ALA A 770 26.71 25.88 0.52
CA ALA A 770 27.08 26.07 -0.89
C ALA A 770 26.84 27.50 -1.40
N ARG A 771 26.00 28.29 -0.71
CA ARG A 771 25.51 29.60 -1.20
C ARG A 771 25.96 30.79 -0.35
N TRP A 772 26.30 30.59 0.91
CA TRP A 772 26.80 31.65 1.79
C TRP A 772 28.19 32.12 1.35
N ARG A 773 28.37 33.44 1.16
CA ARG A 773 29.63 34.01 0.63
C ARG A 773 30.23 35.13 1.48
N GLY A 774 29.45 35.75 2.37
CA GLY A 774 29.91 36.88 3.19
C GLY A 774 30.45 36.50 4.57
N GLY A 775 30.77 35.23 4.82
CA GLY A 775 31.40 34.77 6.06
C GLY A 775 31.39 33.25 6.21
N LYS A 776 31.48 32.76 7.45
CA LYS A 776 31.55 31.32 7.77
C LYS A 776 30.16 30.76 8.07
N VAL A 777 29.84 29.57 7.55
CA VAL A 777 28.73 28.76 8.05
C VAL A 777 29.24 27.82 9.16
N VAL A 778 28.47 27.67 10.23
CA VAL A 778 28.74 26.73 11.33
C VAL A 778 27.47 25.95 11.67
N TYR A 779 27.63 24.70 12.07
CA TYR A 779 26.54 23.76 12.30
C TYR A 779 26.61 23.09 13.68
N ALA A 780 25.44 22.90 14.30
CA ALA A 780 25.28 22.02 15.46
C ALA A 780 23.88 21.38 15.47
N VAL A 781 23.77 20.11 15.86
CA VAL A 781 22.47 19.41 15.96
C VAL A 781 21.57 20.06 17.01
N GLY A 782 22.13 20.50 18.14
CA GLY A 782 21.42 21.15 19.24
C GLY A 782 20.57 20.20 20.09
N CYS A 783 19.67 19.44 19.47
CA CYS A 783 18.94 18.36 20.11
C CYS A 783 18.44 17.31 19.10
N ASN A 784 18.31 16.08 19.58
CA ASN A 784 17.47 15.05 18.97
C ASN A 784 15.99 15.32 19.29
N ALA A 785 15.10 14.91 18.38
CA ALA A 785 13.65 14.86 18.63
C ALA A 785 13.29 13.92 19.81
N SER A 786 14.11 12.91 20.10
CA SER A 786 13.87 11.88 21.11
C SER A 786 14.42 12.18 22.54
N GLY A 787 14.71 13.45 22.86
CA GLY A 787 15.09 13.88 24.22
C GLY A 787 16.60 14.04 24.45
N ALA A 788 17.02 15.26 24.81
CA ALA A 788 18.41 15.68 24.75
C ALA A 788 19.29 15.27 25.95
N ALA A 789 20.48 14.78 25.65
CA ALA A 789 21.63 14.96 26.54
C ALA A 789 22.00 16.46 26.55
N THR A 790 22.17 17.04 27.75
CA THR A 790 22.35 18.49 27.93
C THR A 790 23.51 19.09 27.14
N ALA A 791 24.59 18.33 26.95
CA ALA A 791 25.79 18.76 26.23
C ALA A 791 25.51 19.28 24.80
N ALA A 792 24.59 18.65 24.06
CA ALA A 792 24.28 19.07 22.68
C ALA A 792 23.56 20.43 22.62
N LEU A 793 22.72 20.72 23.62
CA LEU A 793 22.03 22.01 23.75
C LEU A 793 23.04 23.12 24.07
N ASP A 794 23.99 22.83 24.96
CA ASP A 794 24.99 23.81 25.38
C ASP A 794 26.06 24.05 24.30
N GLU A 795 26.44 23.02 23.53
CA GLU A 795 27.27 23.15 22.31
C GLU A 795 26.62 24.10 21.29
N ALA A 796 25.34 23.89 20.95
CA ALA A 796 24.64 24.76 20.00
C ALA A 796 24.47 26.20 20.51
N VAL A 797 24.32 26.39 21.82
CA VAL A 797 24.27 27.72 22.45
C VAL A 797 25.64 28.39 22.44
N ASP A 798 26.72 27.66 22.69
CA ASP A 798 28.09 28.19 22.57
C ASP A 798 28.44 28.54 21.11
N LEU A 799 27.99 27.74 20.15
CA LEU A 799 28.13 28.04 18.73
C LEU A 799 27.34 29.30 18.34
N ALA A 800 26.07 29.41 18.77
CA ALA A 800 25.22 30.58 18.54
C ALA A 800 25.79 31.87 19.15
N LYS A 801 26.59 31.80 20.23
CA LYS A 801 27.32 32.97 20.77
C LYS A 801 28.36 33.53 19.78
N THR A 802 28.81 32.76 18.79
CA THR A 802 29.81 33.17 17.79
C THR A 802 29.22 33.66 16.46
N ALA A 803 27.90 33.55 16.29
CA ALA A 803 27.21 33.89 15.05
C ALA A 803 26.57 35.28 15.06
N ASP A 804 26.43 35.86 13.88
CA ASP A 804 25.69 37.10 13.61
C ASP A 804 24.21 36.80 13.25
N VAL A 805 23.98 35.64 12.62
CA VAL A 805 22.66 35.13 12.22
C VAL A 805 22.51 33.69 12.69
N VAL A 806 21.32 33.32 13.21
CA VAL A 806 21.00 31.93 13.56
C VAL A 806 19.77 31.48 12.78
N VAL A 807 19.93 30.42 11.98
CA VAL A 807 18.85 29.67 11.33
C VAL A 807 18.57 28.40 12.14
N LEU A 808 17.33 28.23 12.58
CA LEU A 808 16.86 27.06 13.32
C LEU A 808 15.99 26.16 12.43
N GLY A 809 16.48 24.97 12.13
CA GLY A 809 15.72 23.89 11.48
C GLY A 809 15.03 23.03 12.52
N LEU A 810 13.76 23.33 12.80
CA LEU A 810 12.94 22.67 13.81
C LEU A 810 11.76 21.93 13.16
N GLY A 811 10.95 21.25 13.95
CA GLY A 811 9.69 20.64 13.51
C GLY A 811 9.52 19.20 13.97
N LEU A 812 8.90 18.42 13.09
CA LEU A 812 8.53 17.01 13.25
C LEU A 812 9.35 16.13 12.30
N CYS A 813 9.34 14.84 12.59
CA CYS A 813 9.88 13.77 11.77
C CYS A 813 8.73 12.97 11.13
N GLY A 814 8.70 12.96 9.80
CA GLY A 814 7.70 12.22 9.02
C GLY A 814 8.06 10.75 8.84
N ASP A 815 7.25 10.03 8.09
CA ASP A 815 7.52 8.63 7.75
C ASP A 815 8.77 8.49 6.84
N ASN A 816 9.50 7.39 6.99
CA ASN A 816 10.76 7.12 6.31
C ASN A 816 10.76 5.67 5.75
N TYR A 817 9.78 5.38 4.89
CA TYR A 817 9.44 4.05 4.35
C TYR A 817 10.44 3.46 3.32
N GLY A 818 11.75 3.69 3.51
CA GLY A 818 12.84 3.19 2.66
C GLY A 818 13.89 2.34 3.39
N GLY A 819 13.68 2.08 4.68
CA GLY A 819 14.75 1.76 5.62
C GLY A 819 15.31 3.05 6.24
N GLY A 820 15.61 3.02 7.54
CA GLY A 820 15.95 4.23 8.30
C GLY A 820 17.13 5.02 7.72
N PRO A 821 17.19 6.34 7.99
CA PRO A 821 18.04 7.29 7.27
C PRO A 821 19.51 6.87 7.25
N PRO A 822 20.26 7.25 6.18
CA PRO A 822 21.71 7.15 6.17
C PRO A 822 22.31 7.71 7.46
N LYS A 823 23.38 7.10 7.98
CA LYS A 823 23.98 7.53 9.27
C LYS A 823 24.42 9.00 9.30
N GLU A 824 24.64 9.57 8.13
CA GLU A 824 25.04 10.96 7.89
C GLU A 824 23.84 11.94 7.92
N ASP A 825 22.62 11.42 7.80
CA ASP A 825 21.33 12.15 7.71
C ASP A 825 20.39 11.84 8.90
N ALA A 826 20.91 11.11 9.90
CA ALA A 826 20.11 10.46 10.93
C ALA A 826 19.63 11.38 12.07
N THR A 827 19.71 12.72 11.96
CA THR A 827 19.34 13.65 13.04
C THR A 827 17.86 13.57 13.43
N CYS A 828 17.03 13.09 12.51
CA CYS A 828 15.62 12.77 12.67
C CYS A 828 15.48 11.32 13.16
N PHE A 829 15.35 11.12 14.48
CA PHE A 829 15.49 9.81 15.15
C PHE A 829 14.17 9.15 15.63
N SER A 830 13.09 9.91 15.77
CA SER A 830 11.77 9.43 16.21
C SER A 830 10.74 9.86 15.18
N ILE A 831 9.98 8.94 14.61
CA ILE A 831 8.86 9.30 13.74
C ILE A 831 7.75 9.89 14.63
N ASP A 832 7.33 11.12 14.32
CA ASP A 832 6.37 11.89 15.12
C ASP A 832 4.98 11.90 14.48
N GLU A 833 4.88 12.00 13.15
CA GLU A 833 3.63 11.87 12.39
C GLU A 833 3.83 10.97 11.17
N ALA A 834 3.07 9.87 11.07
CA ALA A 834 3.17 8.89 9.98
C ALA A 834 1.93 7.98 9.92
N GLU A 835 1.91 7.06 8.96
CA GLU A 835 0.97 5.94 8.99
C GLU A 835 1.16 5.09 10.26
N SER A 836 0.06 4.71 10.92
CA SER A 836 0.09 4.03 12.24
C SER A 836 0.74 4.84 13.39
N VAL A 837 1.04 6.15 13.22
CA VAL A 837 1.67 6.99 14.26
C VAL A 837 0.96 8.35 14.38
N ASP A 838 -0.02 8.42 15.29
CA ASP A 838 -0.70 9.67 15.67
C ASP A 838 0.04 10.42 16.80
N ARG A 839 -0.06 11.75 16.80
CA ARG A 839 0.56 12.63 17.80
C ARG A 839 -0.29 12.76 19.07
N THR A 840 0.36 12.75 20.23
CA THR A 840 -0.28 13.03 21.53
C THR A 840 -0.43 14.53 21.82
N SER A 841 0.39 15.38 21.19
CA SER A 841 0.51 16.83 21.45
C SER A 841 0.90 17.59 20.18
N LEU A 842 0.65 18.89 20.14
CA LEU A 842 1.08 19.79 19.07
C LEU A 842 2.42 20.49 19.35
N LYS A 843 2.99 20.34 20.54
CA LYS A 843 4.32 20.87 20.90
C LYS A 843 5.42 20.25 20.04
N LEU A 844 6.58 20.90 19.98
CA LEU A 844 7.72 20.31 19.27
C LEU A 844 8.37 19.20 20.13
N PRO A 845 8.73 18.05 19.52
CA PRO A 845 9.29 16.91 20.24
C PRO A 845 10.71 17.19 20.74
N GLY A 846 11.08 16.51 21.82
CA GLY A 846 12.41 16.56 22.41
C GLY A 846 12.68 17.86 23.15
N ALA A 847 13.81 18.52 22.83
CA ALA A 847 14.24 19.74 23.50
C ALA A 847 14.19 20.99 22.59
N GLN A 848 13.45 20.94 21.48
CA GLN A 848 13.46 21.99 20.45
C GLN A 848 12.99 23.36 20.96
N GLU A 849 11.93 23.42 21.78
CA GLU A 849 11.46 24.67 22.38
C GLU A 849 12.46 25.23 23.42
N ALA A 850 13.18 24.35 24.12
CA ALA A 850 14.24 24.73 25.05
C ALA A 850 15.50 25.23 24.33
N LEU A 851 15.84 24.64 23.18
CA LEU A 851 16.90 25.07 22.28
C LEU A 851 16.62 26.49 21.74
N PHE A 852 15.41 26.72 21.19
CA PHE A 852 14.97 28.06 20.79
C PHE A 852 15.06 29.05 21.97
N SER A 853 14.53 28.66 23.14
CA SER A 853 14.49 29.54 24.32
C SER A 853 15.88 29.92 24.83
N LYS A 854 16.83 28.97 24.87
CA LYS A 854 18.24 29.22 25.23
C LYS A 854 18.94 30.15 24.23
N ILE A 855 18.70 29.97 22.93
CA ILE A 855 19.30 30.80 21.87
C ILE A 855 18.71 32.21 21.85
N TRP A 856 17.39 32.34 21.99
CA TRP A 856 16.71 33.63 22.10
C TRP A 856 17.16 34.42 23.35
N ALA A 857 17.41 33.72 24.46
CA ALA A 857 17.90 34.32 25.71
C ALA A 857 19.35 34.88 25.61
N LEU A 858 20.08 34.69 24.51
CA LEU A 858 21.40 35.29 24.32
C LEU A 858 21.36 36.82 24.20
N GLY A 859 20.21 37.42 23.85
CA GLY A 859 19.98 38.89 23.91
C GLY A 859 20.86 39.75 22.98
N LYS A 860 21.63 39.12 22.09
CA LYS A 860 22.45 39.76 21.06
C LYS A 860 21.58 40.29 19.90
N PRO A 861 22.09 41.18 19.03
CA PRO A 861 21.44 41.56 17.77
C PRO A 861 21.49 40.42 16.72
N VAL A 862 21.27 39.18 17.15
CA VAL A 862 21.26 37.99 16.28
C VAL A 862 19.91 37.90 15.60
N ALA A 863 19.91 37.95 14.27
CA ALA A 863 18.71 37.66 13.49
C ALA A 863 18.38 36.17 13.62
N VAL A 864 17.26 35.84 14.27
CA VAL A 864 16.77 34.46 14.40
C VAL A 864 15.70 34.20 13.34
N ALA A 865 15.99 33.27 12.44
CA ALA A 865 15.03 32.71 11.51
C ALA A 865 14.80 31.23 11.86
N VAL A 866 13.54 30.80 11.88
CA VAL A 866 13.13 29.42 12.13
C VAL A 866 12.45 28.90 10.87
N PHE A 867 12.85 27.71 10.40
CA PHE A 867 12.03 26.94 9.47
C PHE A 867 11.45 25.71 10.18
N LEU A 868 10.19 25.41 9.90
CA LEU A 868 9.43 24.29 10.45
C LEU A 868 9.19 23.26 9.36
N VAL A 869 9.74 22.06 9.54
CA VAL A 869 9.39 20.87 8.76
C VAL A 869 8.30 20.12 9.52
N SER A 870 7.06 20.22 9.07
CA SER A 870 5.88 19.58 9.69
C SER A 870 4.71 19.68 8.73
N ALA A 871 3.91 18.62 8.60
CA ALA A 871 2.65 18.65 7.87
C ALA A 871 1.48 19.04 8.77
N GLY A 872 1.37 18.38 9.92
CA GLY A 872 0.38 18.72 10.93
C GLY A 872 0.71 20.06 11.61
N ALA A 873 -0.33 20.71 12.15
CA ALA A 873 -0.13 21.95 12.89
C ALA A 873 0.75 21.73 14.13
N VAL A 874 1.62 22.70 14.43
CA VAL A 874 2.47 22.70 15.63
C VAL A 874 2.27 23.98 16.44
N ASP A 875 2.40 23.88 17.77
CA ASP A 875 2.27 25.00 18.69
C ASP A 875 3.52 25.90 18.65
N ALA A 876 3.59 26.76 17.64
CA ALA A 876 4.67 27.72 17.48
C ALA A 876 4.57 28.96 18.41
N SER A 877 3.79 28.89 19.50
CA SER A 877 3.68 29.97 20.50
C SER A 877 5.04 30.35 21.11
N PHE A 878 5.99 29.41 21.18
CA PHE A 878 7.34 29.67 21.67
C PHE A 878 8.08 30.73 20.82
N ALA A 879 7.88 30.76 19.50
CA ALA A 879 8.56 31.66 18.56
C ALA A 879 7.71 32.86 18.11
N LYS A 880 6.39 32.86 18.38
CA LYS A 880 5.46 33.90 17.94
C LYS A 880 5.92 35.30 18.39
N ASP A 881 5.83 36.25 17.45
CA ASP A 881 6.26 37.66 17.53
C ASP A 881 7.77 37.91 17.81
N LYS A 882 8.61 36.87 17.85
CA LYS A 882 10.06 36.96 18.18
C LYS A 882 10.99 36.79 16.98
N ALA A 883 10.80 35.71 16.22
CA ALA A 883 11.69 35.28 15.13
C ALA A 883 10.98 35.32 13.77
N ALA A 884 11.73 35.35 12.66
CA ALA A 884 11.12 34.99 11.38
C ALA A 884 10.73 33.51 11.39
N LEU A 885 9.57 33.16 10.83
CA LEU A 885 9.02 31.80 10.87
C LEU A 885 8.51 31.39 9.50
N LEU A 886 9.15 30.38 8.92
CA LEU A 886 8.81 29.78 7.63
C LEU A 886 8.30 28.35 7.86
N LEU A 887 7.07 28.05 7.44
CA LEU A 887 6.62 26.66 7.32
C LEU A 887 7.14 26.12 5.98
N ALA A 888 7.98 25.09 6.07
CA ALA A 888 8.59 24.42 4.93
C ALA A 888 7.81 23.17 4.49
N GLY A 889 7.17 22.48 5.46
CA GLY A 889 6.53 21.18 5.21
C GLY A 889 7.53 20.11 4.77
N TYR A 890 7.03 19.03 4.17
CA TYR A 890 7.87 18.03 3.51
C TYR A 890 8.03 18.40 2.03
N GLY A 891 9.13 19.11 1.73
CA GLY A 891 9.40 19.81 0.47
C GLY A 891 9.86 18.95 -0.72
N GLY A 892 9.89 17.63 -0.61
CA GLY A 892 10.33 16.72 -1.68
C GLY A 892 11.84 16.81 -1.97
N GLU A 893 12.27 16.29 -3.12
CA GLU A 893 13.69 16.19 -3.50
C GLU A 893 14.42 17.55 -3.56
N PHE A 894 13.68 18.65 -3.78
CA PHE A 894 14.19 20.02 -3.81
C PHE A 894 13.86 20.85 -2.55
N GLY A 895 13.38 20.22 -1.46
CA GLY A 895 12.97 20.92 -0.24
C GLY A 895 14.07 21.81 0.36
N GLY A 896 15.31 21.30 0.46
CA GLY A 896 16.45 22.06 0.99
C GLY A 896 16.84 23.24 0.10
N VAL A 897 16.72 23.07 -1.22
CA VAL A 897 16.91 24.16 -2.20
C VAL A 897 15.86 25.25 -2.01
N ALA A 898 14.57 24.88 -1.90
CA ALA A 898 13.49 25.84 -1.73
C ALA A 898 13.60 26.62 -0.41
N VAL A 899 13.94 25.94 0.71
CA VAL A 899 14.18 26.59 2.00
C VAL A 899 15.36 27.58 1.91
N ALA A 900 16.48 27.18 1.30
CA ALA A 900 17.62 28.07 1.10
C ALA A 900 17.32 29.24 0.13
N ASP A 901 16.53 29.01 -0.92
CA ASP A 901 16.10 30.06 -1.85
C ASP A 901 15.26 31.13 -1.15
N ALA A 902 14.34 30.72 -0.27
CA ALA A 902 13.53 31.65 0.52
C ALA A 902 14.40 32.40 1.55
N LEU A 903 15.18 31.67 2.38
CA LEU A 903 16.03 32.27 3.41
C LEU A 903 17.02 33.31 2.83
N LEU A 904 17.54 33.08 1.61
CA LEU A 904 18.48 33.98 0.92
C LEU A 904 17.80 34.96 -0.07
N GLY A 905 16.47 34.97 -0.17
CA GLY A 905 15.73 35.89 -1.05
C GLY A 905 15.85 35.62 -2.55
N ALA A 906 16.42 34.49 -2.96
CA ALA A 906 16.41 34.03 -4.35
C ALA A 906 15.01 33.58 -4.82
N TYR A 907 14.09 33.35 -3.88
CA TYR A 907 12.66 33.19 -4.10
C TYR A 907 11.87 33.95 -3.02
N ASN A 908 10.74 34.53 -3.39
CA ASN A 908 9.83 35.22 -2.48
C ASN A 908 8.66 34.29 -2.14
N PRO A 909 8.52 33.78 -0.90
CA PRO A 909 7.43 32.90 -0.52
C PRO A 909 6.07 33.60 -0.65
N GLY A 910 5.05 32.80 -0.94
CA GLY A 910 3.69 33.29 -1.20
C GLY A 910 2.61 32.19 -1.14
N GLY A 911 2.94 31.02 -0.57
CA GLY A 911 1.95 30.00 -0.23
C GLY A 911 1.12 30.40 1.00
N ALA A 912 0.08 29.63 1.30
CA ALA A 912 -0.85 29.88 2.40
C ALA A 912 -1.17 28.61 3.21
N LEU A 913 -1.53 28.78 4.48
CA LEU A 913 -1.84 27.68 5.40
C LEU A 913 -3.04 26.84 4.95
N THR A 914 -2.82 25.53 4.89
CA THR A 914 -3.81 24.50 4.57
C THR A 914 -4.49 23.89 5.81
N ALA A 915 -3.94 24.13 7.00
CA ALA A 915 -4.56 23.81 8.28
C ALA A 915 -4.51 25.03 9.20
N THR A 916 -5.43 25.12 10.17
CA THR A 916 -5.42 26.17 11.18
C THR A 916 -4.37 25.86 12.23
N MET A 917 -3.42 26.77 12.44
CA MET A 917 -2.36 26.61 13.44
C MET A 917 -2.92 26.92 14.83
N LEU A 918 -2.91 25.93 15.72
CA LEU A 918 -3.50 25.99 17.06
C LEU A 918 -2.42 25.90 18.15
N PRO A 919 -2.69 26.46 19.34
CA PRO A 919 -1.96 26.06 20.54
C PRO A 919 -2.31 24.62 20.92
N ASP A 920 -1.43 23.97 21.68
CA ASP A 920 -1.62 22.61 22.21
C ASP A 920 -2.77 22.51 23.24
N ALA A 921 -3.13 23.64 23.87
CA ALA A 921 -4.15 23.70 24.90
C ALA A 921 -5.57 23.82 24.33
N GLY A 922 -6.49 22.99 24.83
CA GLY A 922 -7.94 23.10 24.58
C GLY A 922 -8.46 22.34 23.34
N LEU A 923 -7.65 21.46 22.76
CA LEU A 923 -8.05 20.62 21.62
C LEU A 923 -9.28 19.73 21.96
N PRO A 924 -10.16 19.43 20.98
CA PRO A 924 -11.23 18.45 21.16
C PRO A 924 -10.72 17.04 21.52
N PRO A 925 -11.55 16.15 22.09
CA PRO A 925 -11.22 14.72 22.21
C PRO A 925 -10.92 14.12 20.82
N PHE A 926 -9.86 13.33 20.70
CA PHE A 926 -9.34 12.89 19.39
C PHE A 926 -10.34 12.02 18.61
N ARG A 927 -11.04 11.15 19.35
CA ARG A 927 -12.10 10.25 18.86
C ARG A 927 -13.39 10.96 18.42
N ASP A 928 -13.61 12.23 18.80
CA ASP A 928 -14.86 12.94 18.51
C ASP A 928 -14.92 13.37 17.04
N MET A 929 -15.75 12.69 16.24
CA MET A 929 -15.91 13.01 14.81
C MET A 929 -16.86 14.20 14.56
N ALA A 930 -17.48 14.78 15.61
CA ALA A 930 -18.27 15.98 15.47
C ALA A 930 -17.39 17.19 15.11
N MET A 931 -17.85 17.97 14.14
CA MET A 931 -17.15 19.17 13.66
C MET A 931 -17.54 20.42 14.44
N ARG A 932 -18.77 20.47 14.94
CA ARG A 932 -19.38 21.63 15.60
C ARG A 932 -18.96 21.77 17.08
N PRO A 933 -18.98 23.00 17.64
CA PRO A 933 -18.73 23.20 19.06
C PRO A 933 -19.82 22.53 19.92
N SER A 934 -19.38 21.91 21.01
CA SER A 934 -20.22 21.26 22.01
C SER A 934 -19.76 21.67 23.42
N ALA A 935 -20.28 21.07 24.50
CA ALA A 935 -19.69 21.30 25.82
C ALA A 935 -18.21 20.84 25.85
N ALA A 936 -17.94 19.64 25.35
CA ALA A 936 -16.61 19.02 25.36
C ALA A 936 -15.66 19.55 24.28
N SER A 937 -16.17 19.92 23.10
CA SER A 937 -15.36 20.35 21.95
C SER A 937 -15.50 21.87 21.69
N PRO A 938 -14.42 22.62 21.45
CA PRO A 938 -14.50 23.98 20.91
C PRO A 938 -14.94 24.03 19.43
N GLY A 939 -15.17 22.89 18.77
CA GLY A 939 -15.36 22.79 17.32
C GLY A 939 -14.03 22.57 16.59
N ARG A 940 -14.10 22.21 15.31
CA ARG A 940 -12.96 21.78 14.48
C ARG A 940 -12.81 22.62 13.23
N THR A 941 -11.56 22.80 12.79
CA THR A 941 -11.17 23.55 11.56
C THR A 941 -11.63 25.01 11.55
N TYR A 942 -11.16 25.78 10.57
CA TYR A 942 -11.59 27.17 10.34
C TYR A 942 -13.10 27.33 10.09
N ARG A 943 -13.82 26.25 9.78
CA ARG A 943 -15.27 26.23 9.50
C ARG A 943 -16.13 26.27 10.76
N PHE A 944 -15.66 25.74 11.90
CA PHE A 944 -16.50 25.57 13.10
C PHE A 944 -15.83 25.88 14.45
N LEU A 945 -14.52 26.14 14.48
CA LEU A 945 -13.80 26.47 15.72
C LEU A 945 -14.34 27.74 16.40
N ASP A 946 -14.79 27.61 17.65
CA ASP A 946 -15.09 28.76 18.51
C ASP A 946 -13.79 29.40 19.01
N GLU A 947 -13.30 30.37 18.24
CA GLU A 947 -12.06 31.10 18.49
C GLU A 947 -12.03 31.88 19.83
N ARG A 948 -13.18 31.98 20.54
CA ARG A 948 -13.26 32.53 21.91
C ARG A 948 -12.82 31.51 22.98
N ARG A 949 -12.82 30.22 22.64
CA ARG A 949 -12.35 29.11 23.50
C ARG A 949 -10.91 28.72 23.20
N VAL A 950 -10.56 28.66 21.92
CA VAL A 950 -9.19 28.36 21.45
C VAL A 950 -8.85 29.33 20.34
N ALA A 951 -8.07 30.37 20.66
CA ALA A 951 -7.64 31.36 19.68
C ALA A 951 -6.55 30.77 18.77
N PRO A 952 -6.73 30.75 17.43
CA PRO A 952 -5.72 30.22 16.52
C PRO A 952 -4.48 31.12 16.48
N LEU A 953 -3.30 30.49 16.40
CA LEU A 953 -2.02 31.19 16.24
C LEU A 953 -1.93 31.86 14.88
N TRP A 954 -2.33 31.13 13.83
CA TRP A 954 -2.57 31.59 12.47
C TRP A 954 -3.76 30.80 11.86
N ARG A 955 -4.52 31.42 10.98
CA ARG A 955 -5.76 30.87 10.41
C ARG A 955 -5.49 30.11 9.11
N PHE A 956 -6.32 29.12 8.78
CA PHE A 956 -6.43 28.62 7.39
C PHE A 956 -6.51 29.78 6.38
N GLY A 957 -5.77 29.66 5.28
CA GLY A 957 -5.62 30.66 4.23
C GLY A 957 -4.65 31.81 4.55
N PHE A 958 -3.99 31.80 5.71
CA PHE A 958 -2.98 32.82 6.05
C PHE A 958 -1.62 32.52 5.40
N GLY A 959 -0.96 33.56 4.88
CA GLY A 959 0.41 33.52 4.41
C GLY A 959 0.97 34.93 4.22
N LEU A 960 2.29 35.09 4.33
CA LEU A 960 3.00 36.33 4.04
C LEU A 960 3.90 36.19 2.82
N SER A 961 4.29 37.35 2.28
CA SER A 961 5.31 37.52 1.26
C SER A 961 6.31 38.60 1.73
N TYR A 962 7.46 38.70 1.09
CA TYR A 962 8.38 39.84 1.24
C TYR A 962 7.82 41.15 0.64
N THR A 963 6.64 41.11 0.01
CA THR A 963 5.87 42.30 -0.38
C THR A 963 4.48 42.34 0.28
N ALA A 964 3.71 43.38 -0.03
CA ALA A 964 2.33 43.57 0.43
C ALA A 964 1.37 43.72 -0.74
N PHE A 965 0.11 43.28 -0.54
CA PHE A 965 -0.91 43.26 -1.58
C PHE A 965 -2.19 43.95 -1.12
N ALA A 966 -2.70 44.86 -1.95
CA ALA A 966 -4.06 45.36 -1.82
C ALA A 966 -4.99 44.48 -2.65
N VAL A 967 -6.09 44.05 -2.03
CA VAL A 967 -7.21 43.38 -2.69
C VAL A 967 -8.30 44.42 -3.00
N SER A 968 -9.09 44.19 -4.04
CA SER A 968 -10.40 44.83 -4.22
C SER A 968 -11.38 43.85 -4.86
N LEU A 969 -12.55 43.70 -4.24
CA LEU A 969 -13.58 42.75 -4.66
C LEU A 969 -14.72 43.49 -5.38
N ALA A 970 -15.18 42.93 -6.50
CA ALA A 970 -16.32 43.45 -7.25
C ALA A 970 -17.20 42.31 -7.77
N GLY A 971 -18.52 42.42 -7.63
CA GLY A 971 -19.47 41.44 -8.12
C GLY A 971 -20.92 41.80 -7.80
N PRO A 972 -21.89 40.98 -8.23
CA PRO A 972 -23.31 41.24 -8.01
C PRO A 972 -23.70 40.99 -6.54
N THR A 973 -24.41 41.94 -5.93
CA THR A 973 -24.91 41.84 -4.54
C THR A 973 -26.21 41.03 -4.41
N ARG A 974 -26.83 40.67 -5.53
CA ARG A 974 -27.97 39.74 -5.63
C ARG A 974 -27.56 38.56 -6.50
N VAL A 975 -27.68 37.34 -5.97
CA VAL A 975 -27.21 36.12 -6.65
C VAL A 975 -28.28 35.02 -6.69
N PRO A 976 -28.35 34.22 -7.78
CA PRO A 976 -29.26 33.08 -7.87
C PRO A 976 -28.86 31.95 -6.90
N ARG A 977 -29.84 31.22 -6.38
CA ARG A 977 -29.63 30.07 -5.46
C ARG A 977 -29.18 28.79 -6.16
N ARG A 978 -29.33 28.71 -7.48
CA ARG A 978 -29.22 27.47 -8.28
C ARG A 978 -28.26 27.56 -9.47
N ALA A 979 -27.62 28.70 -9.69
CA ALA A 979 -26.61 28.89 -10.75
C ALA A 979 -25.31 29.46 -10.16
N ALA A 980 -24.19 29.18 -10.81
CA ALA A 980 -22.90 29.75 -10.41
C ALA A 980 -22.84 31.26 -10.66
N THR A 981 -22.12 31.99 -9.81
CA THR A 981 -21.97 33.45 -9.91
C THR A 981 -20.49 33.83 -9.88
N ARG A 982 -20.06 34.70 -10.80
CA ARG A 982 -18.66 35.13 -10.90
C ARG A 982 -18.40 36.46 -10.21
N PHE A 983 -17.31 36.50 -9.46
CA PHE A 983 -16.75 37.65 -8.78
C PHE A 983 -15.40 38.01 -9.39
N SER A 984 -15.12 39.31 -9.44
CA SER A 984 -13.86 39.88 -9.89
C SER A 984 -13.05 40.29 -8.67
N VAL A 985 -11.87 39.71 -8.50
CA VAL A 985 -10.89 40.15 -7.50
C VAL A 985 -9.73 40.81 -8.23
N VAL A 986 -9.46 42.08 -7.96
CA VAL A 986 -8.25 42.75 -8.43
C VAL A 986 -7.22 42.72 -7.31
N VAL A 987 -6.04 42.18 -7.61
CA VAL A 987 -4.90 42.10 -6.70
C VAL A 987 -3.84 43.08 -7.18
N ARG A 988 -3.32 43.92 -6.28
CA ARG A 988 -2.27 44.89 -6.57
C ARG A 988 -1.10 44.71 -5.62
N ASN A 989 0.11 44.56 -6.14
CA ASN A 989 1.32 44.65 -5.32
C ASN A 989 1.52 46.12 -4.92
N VAL A 990 1.60 46.39 -3.61
CA VAL A 990 1.77 47.74 -3.03
C VAL A 990 3.10 47.89 -2.27
N GLY A 991 3.94 46.85 -2.24
CA GLY A 991 5.31 46.92 -1.72
C GLY A 991 6.37 47.13 -2.82
N ALA A 992 7.63 46.93 -2.45
CA ALA A 992 8.80 47.33 -3.25
C ALA A 992 9.45 46.23 -4.09
N VAL A 993 9.08 44.95 -3.89
CA VAL A 993 9.63 43.79 -4.62
C VAL A 993 8.51 43.00 -5.29
N SER A 994 8.82 42.29 -6.38
CA SER A 994 7.89 41.33 -7.00
C SER A 994 7.54 40.22 -6.02
N GLY A 995 6.35 39.64 -6.13
CA GLY A 995 5.97 38.52 -5.27
C GLY A 995 4.75 37.74 -5.71
N ASP A 996 4.65 36.55 -5.14
CA ASP A 996 3.51 35.64 -5.24
C ASP A 996 2.51 35.90 -4.11
N VAL A 997 1.23 35.59 -4.35
CA VAL A 997 0.23 35.50 -3.28
C VAL A 997 -0.93 34.58 -3.66
N VAL A 998 -1.40 33.81 -2.68
CA VAL A 998 -2.69 33.12 -2.74
C VAL A 998 -3.83 34.07 -2.39
N VAL A 999 -4.83 34.16 -3.26
CA VAL A 999 -6.13 34.75 -2.95
C VAL A 999 -7.12 33.64 -2.62
N ALA A 1000 -7.64 33.64 -1.40
CA ALA A 1000 -8.70 32.74 -0.96
C ALA A 1000 -10.01 33.51 -0.73
N CYS A 1001 -11.12 33.00 -1.27
CA CYS A 1001 -12.44 33.60 -1.15
C CYS A 1001 -13.43 32.68 -0.41
N PHE A 1002 -14.01 33.22 0.65
CA PHE A 1002 -14.87 32.53 1.60
C PHE A 1002 -16.28 33.09 1.56
N VAL A 1003 -17.27 32.25 1.87
CA VAL A 1003 -18.67 32.63 2.05
C VAL A 1003 -19.18 32.23 3.43
N ALA A 1004 -19.98 33.09 4.09
CA ALA A 1004 -20.57 32.83 5.40
C ALA A 1004 -22.06 33.22 5.43
N ALA A 1005 -22.90 32.52 6.19
CA ALA A 1005 -24.36 32.78 6.23
C ALA A 1005 -24.77 33.68 7.42
N VAL A 1006 -25.53 34.75 7.16
CA VAL A 1006 -25.94 35.71 8.21
C VAL A 1006 -27.02 35.13 9.11
N GLY A 1007 -26.83 35.24 10.42
CA GLY A 1007 -27.85 34.90 11.41
C GLY A 1007 -28.21 33.41 11.44
N ARG A 1008 -27.32 32.54 10.91
CA ARG A 1008 -27.46 31.09 10.90
C ARG A 1008 -26.38 30.48 11.81
N PRO A 1009 -26.60 30.43 13.14
CA PRO A 1009 -25.58 29.96 14.08
C PRO A 1009 -25.20 28.49 13.85
N ASP A 1010 -26.08 27.72 13.21
CA ASP A 1010 -25.87 26.30 12.89
C ASP A 1010 -25.03 26.08 11.62
N ALA A 1011 -24.74 27.13 10.85
CA ALA A 1011 -23.96 27.05 9.61
C ALA A 1011 -22.44 27.11 9.88
N PRO A 1012 -21.59 26.70 8.92
CA PRO A 1012 -20.17 27.02 8.97
C PRO A 1012 -19.93 28.53 9.17
N LEU A 1013 -18.97 28.88 10.05
CA LEU A 1013 -18.54 30.26 10.33
C LEU A 1013 -18.08 30.99 9.07
N ARG A 1014 -17.50 30.21 8.14
CA ARG A 1014 -17.11 30.56 6.77
C ARG A 1014 -16.76 29.27 6.03
N GLU A 1015 -16.93 29.25 4.72
CA GLU A 1015 -16.61 28.13 3.84
C GLU A 1015 -15.88 28.64 2.58
N LEU A 1016 -14.77 28.03 2.21
CA LEU A 1016 -14.03 28.34 0.99
C LEU A 1016 -14.92 28.00 -0.23
N PHE A 1017 -15.06 28.91 -1.19
CA PHE A 1017 -15.82 28.65 -2.43
C PHE A 1017 -14.96 28.72 -3.69
N ASP A 1018 -13.89 29.51 -3.69
CA ASP A 1018 -12.87 29.52 -4.74
C ASP A 1018 -11.57 30.19 -4.26
N PHE A 1019 -10.50 29.97 -5.02
CA PHE A 1019 -9.17 30.51 -4.75
C PHE A 1019 -8.32 30.60 -6.03
N ALA A 1020 -7.23 31.36 -6.01
CA ALA A 1020 -6.23 31.35 -7.07
C ALA A 1020 -4.88 31.84 -6.55
N ARG A 1021 -3.78 31.36 -7.15
CA ARG A 1021 -2.46 31.94 -6.97
C ARG A 1021 -2.20 33.03 -8.02
N VAL A 1022 -1.69 34.17 -7.58
CA VAL A 1022 -1.09 35.21 -8.41
C VAL A 1022 0.43 35.10 -8.29
N ARG A 1023 1.15 35.13 -9.41
CA ARG A 1023 2.61 34.98 -9.47
C ARG A 1023 3.33 36.22 -9.94
N ASP A 1024 4.58 36.38 -9.49
CA ASP A 1024 5.58 37.33 -10.00
C ASP A 1024 5.06 38.77 -10.17
N LEU A 1025 4.07 39.18 -9.36
CA LEU A 1025 3.37 40.45 -9.58
C LEU A 1025 4.32 41.60 -9.24
N ALA A 1026 4.79 42.31 -10.25
CA ALA A 1026 5.76 43.39 -10.12
C ALA A 1026 5.28 44.53 -9.20
N PRO A 1027 6.19 45.30 -8.57
CA PRO A 1027 5.85 46.45 -7.73
C PRO A 1027 4.86 47.41 -8.40
N ALA A 1028 3.88 47.89 -7.62
CA ALA A 1028 2.76 48.74 -8.06
C ALA A 1028 1.78 48.14 -9.11
N ALA A 1029 2.11 47.00 -9.75
CA ALA A 1029 1.30 46.36 -10.78
C ALA A 1029 0.04 45.70 -10.21
N SER A 1030 -0.98 45.52 -11.05
CA SER A 1030 -2.26 44.91 -10.69
C SER A 1030 -2.66 43.82 -11.68
N THR A 1031 -3.31 42.76 -11.20
CA THR A 1031 -3.93 41.71 -12.02
C THR A 1031 -5.36 41.46 -11.58
N LYS A 1032 -6.17 40.81 -12.44
CA LYS A 1032 -7.59 40.53 -12.21
C LYS A 1032 -7.85 39.04 -12.27
N VAL A 1033 -8.36 38.48 -11.18
CA VAL A 1033 -8.78 37.08 -11.03
C VAL A 1033 -10.31 37.00 -11.11
N SER A 1034 -10.82 35.93 -11.71
CA SER A 1034 -12.25 35.57 -11.66
C SER A 1034 -12.45 34.42 -10.67
N MET A 1035 -13.31 34.61 -9.68
CA MET A 1035 -13.68 33.60 -8.68
C MET A 1035 -15.15 33.19 -8.90
N GLU A 1036 -15.48 31.92 -8.71
CA GLU A 1036 -16.80 31.37 -9.05
C GLU A 1036 -17.51 30.76 -7.82
N LEU A 1037 -18.48 31.50 -7.29
CA LEU A 1037 -19.36 31.05 -6.21
C LEU A 1037 -20.39 30.07 -6.77
N ARG A 1038 -20.27 28.80 -6.40
CA ARG A 1038 -21.13 27.69 -6.88
C ARG A 1038 -22.28 27.43 -5.92
N PRO A 1039 -23.44 26.91 -6.39
CA PRO A 1039 -24.59 26.62 -5.52
C PRO A 1039 -24.28 25.74 -4.30
N ARG A 1040 -23.32 24.81 -4.38
CA ARG A 1040 -22.92 23.96 -3.24
C ARG A 1040 -22.38 24.79 -2.07
N SER A 1041 -21.60 25.84 -2.31
CA SER A 1041 -21.08 26.75 -1.26
C SER A 1041 -22.14 27.69 -0.67
N LEU A 1042 -23.33 27.80 -1.29
CA LEU A 1042 -24.51 28.49 -0.74
C LEU A 1042 -25.51 27.51 -0.08
N SER A 1043 -25.19 26.21 -0.06
CA SER A 1043 -26.02 25.18 0.55
C SER A 1043 -25.63 24.87 1.98
N LEU A 1044 -26.64 24.61 2.80
CA LEU A 1044 -26.49 24.12 4.16
C LEU A 1044 -27.03 22.70 4.23
N VAL A 1045 -26.51 21.92 5.16
CA VAL A 1045 -26.99 20.56 5.45
C VAL A 1045 -27.78 20.60 6.76
N ASP A 1046 -28.91 19.90 6.82
CA ASP A 1046 -29.71 19.74 8.03
C ASP A 1046 -29.30 18.49 8.85
N GLU A 1047 -29.94 18.27 10.01
CA GLU A 1047 -29.64 17.12 10.89
C GLU A 1047 -29.92 15.75 10.26
N ALA A 1048 -30.75 15.70 9.21
CA ALA A 1048 -31.02 14.48 8.44
C ALA A 1048 -29.98 14.24 7.32
N GLY A 1049 -29.00 15.13 7.15
CA GLY A 1049 -28.01 15.05 6.07
C GLY A 1049 -28.50 15.62 4.73
N VAL A 1050 -29.66 16.29 4.70
CA VAL A 1050 -30.23 16.81 3.45
C VAL A 1050 -29.60 18.16 3.12
N ARG A 1051 -28.80 18.20 2.05
CA ARG A 1051 -28.19 19.42 1.53
C ARG A 1051 -29.20 20.25 0.73
N SER A 1052 -29.40 21.52 1.10
CA SER A 1052 -30.28 22.45 0.37
C SER A 1052 -29.71 23.88 0.32
N THR A 1053 -29.93 24.60 -0.79
CA THR A 1053 -29.56 26.03 -0.89
C THR A 1053 -30.63 26.88 -0.20
N THR A 1054 -30.23 27.81 0.68
CA THR A 1054 -31.20 28.65 1.41
C THR A 1054 -31.32 30.07 0.84
N ALA A 1055 -32.50 30.68 1.02
CA ALA A 1055 -32.67 32.11 0.83
C ALA A 1055 -32.13 32.85 2.06
N GLY A 1056 -31.46 33.99 1.88
CA GLY A 1056 -30.88 34.75 2.98
C GLY A 1056 -29.79 35.73 2.56
N ALA A 1057 -29.12 36.31 3.56
CA ALA A 1057 -27.93 37.12 3.34
C ALA A 1057 -26.66 36.29 3.60
N TYR A 1058 -25.62 36.54 2.80
CA TYR A 1058 -24.33 35.85 2.89
C TYR A 1058 -23.19 36.89 2.84
N ASP A 1059 -22.06 36.67 3.50
CA ASP A 1059 -20.84 37.49 3.37
C ASP A 1059 -19.95 36.79 2.37
N VAL A 1060 -19.43 37.51 1.37
CA VAL A 1060 -18.28 37.05 0.57
C VAL A 1060 -17.07 37.86 0.99
N ARG A 1061 -16.04 37.15 1.45
CA ARG A 1061 -14.76 37.71 1.92
C ARG A 1061 -13.64 37.15 1.06
N CYS A 1062 -12.86 38.01 0.42
CA CYS A 1062 -11.64 37.61 -0.31
C CYS A 1062 -10.41 38.20 0.38
N SER A 1063 -9.39 37.37 0.61
CA SER A 1063 -8.17 37.73 1.34
C SER A 1063 -6.92 37.29 0.59
N ALA A 1064 -5.88 38.13 0.62
CA ALA A 1064 -4.53 37.85 0.13
C ALA A 1064 -3.57 37.56 1.31
N GLY A 1065 -3.91 36.54 2.11
CA GLY A 1065 -3.10 36.04 3.22
C GLY A 1065 -3.22 36.80 4.55
N ARG A 1066 -3.30 38.14 4.55
CA ARG A 1066 -3.47 38.95 5.78
C ARG A 1066 -4.91 39.44 5.99
N VAL A 1067 -5.28 39.59 7.27
CA VAL A 1067 -6.55 40.24 7.69
C VAL A 1067 -6.62 41.71 7.24
N ALA A 1068 -5.48 42.40 7.12
CA ALA A 1068 -5.41 43.75 6.54
C ALA A 1068 -5.55 43.76 5.00
N ASP A 1069 -5.25 42.63 4.35
CA ASP A 1069 -5.23 42.46 2.90
C ASP A 1069 -6.53 41.74 2.46
N THR A 1070 -7.69 42.21 2.98
CA THR A 1070 -9.00 41.52 2.93
C THR A 1070 -10.15 42.49 2.58
N GLU A 1071 -11.06 42.03 1.73
CA GLU A 1071 -12.21 42.80 1.23
C GLU A 1071 -13.52 42.00 1.28
N ASP A 1072 -14.63 42.67 1.63
CA ASP A 1072 -15.92 42.06 1.96
C ASP A 1072 -17.08 42.64 1.13
N ILE A 1073 -17.99 41.77 0.66
CA ILE A 1073 -19.28 42.17 0.08
C ILE A 1073 -20.44 41.38 0.72
N ARG A 1074 -21.45 42.12 1.17
CA ARG A 1074 -22.77 41.62 1.57
C ARG A 1074 -23.55 41.14 0.34
N LEU A 1075 -23.82 39.85 0.25
CA LEU A 1075 -24.73 39.25 -0.72
C LEU A 1075 -26.14 39.04 -0.14
N THR A 1076 -27.11 39.00 -1.05
CA THR A 1076 -28.47 38.50 -0.80
C THR A 1076 -28.85 37.47 -1.87
N THR A 1077 -29.31 36.29 -1.45
CA THR A 1077 -29.92 35.31 -2.37
C THR A 1077 -31.41 35.59 -2.49
N ALA A 1078 -31.91 35.70 -3.72
CA ALA A 1078 -33.32 36.00 -3.95
C ALA A 1078 -34.22 34.82 -3.56
N HIS A 1079 -35.45 35.13 -3.12
CA HIS A 1079 -36.55 34.19 -3.34
C HIS A 1079 -36.83 34.11 -4.84
N GLU A 1080 -36.89 32.90 -5.37
CA GLU A 1080 -37.38 32.64 -6.73
C GLU A 1080 -38.90 32.87 -6.74
N ILE A 1081 -39.32 34.14 -6.89
CA ILE A 1081 -40.65 34.45 -7.42
C ILE A 1081 -40.69 33.82 -8.82
N ALA A 1082 -41.68 32.98 -9.08
CA ALA A 1082 -41.68 32.09 -10.24
C ALA A 1082 -41.61 32.86 -11.57
N ALA A 1083 -40.42 32.91 -12.16
CA ALA A 1083 -40.12 33.58 -13.43
C ALA A 1083 -40.62 32.77 -14.65
N PHE A 1084 -41.85 32.27 -14.59
CA PHE A 1084 -42.49 31.47 -15.64
C PHE A 1084 -43.30 32.34 -16.64
N MET A 1085 -43.35 33.66 -16.43
CA MET A 1085 -44.25 34.60 -17.13
C MET A 1085 -43.50 35.77 -17.81
N SER A 1086 -42.33 35.52 -18.41
CA SER A 1086 -41.59 36.56 -19.15
C SER A 1086 -40.72 36.06 -20.33
N LEU A 1087 -40.90 34.80 -20.78
CA LEU A 1087 -40.18 34.23 -21.94
C LEU A 1087 -41.08 33.92 -23.15
N CYS A 1088 -42.39 34.17 -23.05
CA CYS A 1088 -43.34 34.12 -24.16
C CYS A 1088 -43.84 35.54 -24.45
N GLY A 1089 -43.24 36.21 -25.43
CA GLY A 1089 -43.69 37.53 -25.90
C GLY A 1089 -44.39 37.44 -27.25
N PHE A 1090 -45.60 38.03 -27.33
CA PHE A 1090 -46.37 38.34 -28.55
C PHE A 1090 -46.94 37.13 -29.35
N THR A 1091 -48.16 37.15 -29.93
CA THR A 1091 -49.39 37.96 -29.71
C THR A 1091 -50.59 37.32 -30.43
N ALA A 1092 -51.81 37.50 -29.90
CA ALA A 1092 -53.12 37.30 -30.57
C ALA A 1092 -53.46 35.83 -31.02
N MET A 1093 -54.69 35.45 -31.35
CA MET A 1093 -55.92 36.23 -31.61
C MET A 1093 -57.22 35.45 -31.23
N GLU A 1094 -58.26 36.19 -30.81
CA GLU A 1094 -59.72 35.92 -30.87
C GLU A 1094 -60.38 34.55 -30.47
N SER A 1095 -61.01 34.59 -29.28
CA SER A 1095 -62.47 34.36 -29.03
C SER A 1095 -63.20 33.00 -29.18
N ALA A 1096 -63.95 32.70 -28.10
CA ALA A 1096 -65.35 32.23 -28.06
C ALA A 1096 -65.73 30.72 -27.88
N PHE A 1097 -66.90 30.54 -27.25
CA PHE A 1097 -67.78 29.35 -27.10
C PHE A 1097 -67.35 28.11 -26.26
N SER A 1098 -67.67 28.18 -24.96
CA SER A 1098 -68.55 27.25 -24.19
C SER A 1098 -68.80 25.78 -24.66
N THR A 1099 -68.44 24.81 -23.79
CA THR A 1099 -69.27 23.69 -23.18
C THR A 1099 -70.46 23.04 -23.92
N PRO A 1100 -70.87 21.76 -23.62
CA PRO A 1100 -70.21 20.67 -22.84
C PRO A 1100 -70.47 19.20 -23.33
N ALA A 1101 -69.98 18.22 -22.53
CA ALA A 1101 -70.62 16.94 -22.12
C ALA A 1101 -70.99 15.76 -23.09
N SER A 1102 -70.29 14.63 -22.85
CA SER A 1102 -70.79 13.29 -22.43
C SER A 1102 -71.46 12.24 -23.36
N HIS A 1103 -71.32 10.97 -22.89
CA HIS A 1103 -72.15 9.75 -23.03
C HIS A 1103 -71.88 8.64 -24.09
N VAL A 1104 -71.87 7.40 -23.54
CA VAL A 1104 -72.33 6.10 -24.11
C VAL A 1104 -71.50 5.42 -25.22
N ALA A 1105 -71.44 4.09 -25.38
CA ALA A 1105 -71.23 2.90 -24.50
C ALA A 1105 -71.56 1.60 -25.32
N PHE A 1106 -71.43 0.41 -24.69
CA PHE A 1106 -71.56 -0.97 -25.26
C PHE A 1106 -70.38 -1.40 -26.16
N SER A 1107 -69.68 -2.53 -26.00
CA SER A 1107 -69.95 -3.91 -25.51
C SER A 1107 -70.60 -4.84 -26.56
N ALA A 1108 -70.38 -6.17 -26.58
CA ALA A 1108 -69.83 -7.11 -25.57
C ALA A 1108 -68.86 -8.15 -26.21
N GLY A 1109 -68.27 -9.14 -25.52
CA GLY A 1109 -68.44 -9.62 -24.14
C GLY A 1109 -67.21 -10.39 -23.61
N LEU A 1110 -67.09 -10.68 -22.29
CA LEU A 1110 -67.67 -11.83 -21.56
C LEU A 1110 -66.94 -13.15 -21.88
N GLN A 1111 -66.42 -13.96 -20.93
CA GLN A 1111 -66.61 -14.18 -19.47
C GLN A 1111 -65.25 -14.71 -18.87
N SER A 1112 -64.95 -14.90 -17.57
CA SER A 1112 -65.49 -14.57 -16.22
C SER A 1112 -64.51 -15.21 -15.17
N ALA A 1113 -64.38 -14.88 -13.88
CA ALA A 1113 -64.92 -13.85 -12.96
C ALA A 1113 -63.98 -13.73 -11.71
N ALA A 1114 -64.34 -12.88 -10.74
CA ALA A 1114 -63.76 -12.69 -9.39
C ALA A 1114 -64.93 -12.25 -8.45
N PRO A 1115 -64.84 -11.43 -7.37
CA PRO A 1115 -63.69 -10.95 -6.57
C PRO A 1115 -63.84 -11.09 -4.99
N PRO A 1116 -64.16 -10.09 -4.10
CA PRO A 1116 -63.46 -9.94 -2.80
C PRO A 1116 -64.38 -9.64 -1.57
N GLN A 1117 -63.88 -8.84 -0.59
CA GLN A 1117 -64.51 -8.25 0.62
C GLN A 1117 -64.59 -9.15 1.89
N ASP A 1118 -64.61 -8.66 3.14
CA ASP A 1118 -63.98 -7.43 3.70
C ASP A 1118 -63.55 -7.62 5.20
N PRO A 1119 -64.18 -7.13 6.32
CA PRO A 1119 -63.39 -6.80 7.52
C PRO A 1119 -63.86 -7.37 8.90
N SER A 1120 -63.06 -7.04 9.93
CA SER A 1120 -63.40 -6.90 11.38
C SER A 1120 -63.33 -8.10 12.37
N THR A 1121 -63.10 -7.73 13.65
CA THR A 1121 -63.38 -8.43 14.93
C THR A 1121 -62.54 -9.62 15.50
N TRP A 1122 -61.85 -9.31 16.63
CA TRP A 1122 -61.87 -9.96 17.97
C TRP A 1122 -61.46 -11.45 18.25
N CYS A 1123 -60.33 -11.57 18.96
CA CYS A 1123 -60.11 -12.26 20.28
C CYS A 1123 -60.05 -13.81 20.49
N HIS A 1124 -59.24 -14.15 21.52
CA HIS A 1124 -59.11 -15.42 22.28
C HIS A 1124 -58.42 -16.62 21.58
N THR A 1125 -57.63 -17.50 22.25
CA THR A 1125 -57.20 -17.62 23.67
C THR A 1125 -55.88 -18.40 23.81
N GLY A 1126 -55.16 -18.28 24.96
CA GLY A 1126 -54.10 -19.23 25.38
C GLY A 1126 -52.74 -18.61 25.72
N SER A 1127 -52.53 -17.88 26.83
CA SER A 1127 -52.49 -18.30 28.25
C SER A 1127 -51.11 -18.80 28.77
N SER A 1128 -50.37 -17.92 29.48
CA SER A 1128 -49.66 -18.32 30.72
C SER A 1128 -49.08 -17.13 31.53
N HIS A 1129 -49.55 -17.01 32.77
CA HIS A 1129 -48.91 -16.37 33.94
C HIS A 1129 -48.73 -14.84 34.05
N SER A 1130 -48.96 -14.40 35.29
CA SER A 1130 -48.93 -13.06 35.88
C SER A 1130 -47.53 -12.79 36.51
N SER A 1131 -47.20 -11.66 37.16
CA SER A 1131 -48.06 -10.68 37.86
C SER A 1131 -47.45 -9.27 37.97
N THR A 1132 -48.33 -8.30 38.20
CA THR A 1132 -48.01 -6.91 38.55
C THR A 1132 -47.90 -6.69 40.06
N THR A 1133 -46.95 -5.87 40.50
CA THR A 1133 -47.12 -5.05 41.71
C THR A 1133 -46.30 -3.75 41.61
N ALA A 1134 -46.94 -2.63 41.92
CA ALA A 1134 -46.25 -1.39 42.28
C ALA A 1134 -46.46 -1.14 43.77
N TRP A 1135 -45.44 -0.65 44.47
CA TRP A 1135 -45.54 -0.20 45.86
C TRP A 1135 -44.70 1.06 46.10
N THR A 1136 -45.08 1.84 47.11
CA THR A 1136 -44.62 3.20 47.35
C THR A 1136 -43.89 3.34 48.69
N SER A 1137 -43.34 4.55 48.92
CA SER A 1137 -42.85 5.06 50.22
C SER A 1137 -41.44 4.60 50.68
N SER A 1138 -40.70 5.33 51.52
CA SER A 1138 -40.62 6.80 51.74
C SER A 1138 -39.47 7.16 52.70
N ARG A 1139 -39.08 8.45 52.74
CA ARG A 1139 -38.36 9.14 53.86
C ARG A 1139 -36.88 8.70 54.09
N SER A 1140 -35.99 9.55 54.64
CA SER A 1140 -36.06 10.97 55.03
C SER A 1140 -34.67 11.60 55.17
N SER A 1141 -34.60 12.95 55.16
CA SER A 1141 -33.65 13.83 55.89
C SER A 1141 -32.14 13.72 55.56
N ASN A 1142 -31.34 14.81 55.50
CA ASN A 1142 -31.51 16.15 56.08
C ASN A 1142 -31.18 17.29 55.10
N ALA A 1143 -31.77 18.45 55.36
CA ALA A 1143 -31.23 19.76 54.97
C ALA A 1143 -30.65 20.45 56.22
N PRO A 1144 -30.02 21.64 56.09
CA PRO A 1144 -30.84 22.82 56.40
C PRO A 1144 -30.61 24.07 55.53
N ARG A 1145 -31.72 24.75 55.24
CA ARG A 1145 -31.93 26.22 55.23
C ARG A 1145 -30.89 27.10 54.52
N THR A 1146 -31.14 27.59 53.31
CA THR A 1146 -31.98 28.78 52.98
C THR A 1146 -31.57 30.11 53.62
N VAL A 1147 -31.31 31.12 52.78
CA VAL A 1147 -32.03 32.42 52.75
C VAL A 1147 -31.91 33.00 51.32
N VAL A 1148 -32.95 33.70 50.86
CA VAL A 1148 -32.92 34.54 49.64
C VAL A 1148 -33.37 35.95 50.06
N PRO A 1149 -32.73 37.00 49.54
CA PRO A 1149 -33.53 38.08 48.96
C PRO A 1149 -32.97 38.56 47.60
N ALA A 1150 -33.88 38.92 46.70
CA ALA A 1150 -33.58 39.73 45.53
C ALA A 1150 -33.77 41.23 45.87
N VAL A 1151 -33.13 42.14 45.12
CA VAL A 1151 -33.59 43.52 44.89
C VAL A 1151 -32.77 44.19 43.74
N LEU A 1152 -33.39 45.17 43.08
CA LEU A 1152 -32.90 45.96 41.93
C LEU A 1152 -32.69 47.45 42.37
N PRO A 1153 -32.39 48.46 41.50
CA PRO A 1153 -31.43 48.60 40.40
C PRO A 1153 -30.60 49.93 40.51
N THR A 1154 -30.00 50.42 39.40
CA THR A 1154 -29.55 51.84 39.13
C THR A 1154 -28.17 52.28 39.69
N LYS A 1155 -27.46 53.36 39.25
CA LYS A 1155 -27.54 54.33 38.11
C LYS A 1155 -26.23 55.18 37.99
N LYS A 1156 -25.80 55.55 36.76
CA LYS A 1156 -24.88 56.69 36.38
C LYS A 1156 -23.44 56.66 36.98
N GLY A 1157 -22.40 57.35 36.50
CA GLY A 1157 -22.11 58.29 35.38
C GLY A 1157 -20.56 58.44 35.24
N VAL A 1158 -19.91 59.41 34.56
CA VAL A 1158 -20.26 60.50 33.62
C VAL A 1158 -18.96 61.02 32.92
N LEU A 1159 -19.06 61.82 31.84
CA LEU A 1159 -17.95 62.43 31.04
C LEU A 1159 -17.32 63.69 31.70
N PRO A 1160 -16.06 64.13 31.38
CA PRO A 1160 -15.60 64.76 30.10
C PRO A 1160 -14.24 64.19 29.56
N ALA A 1161 -13.73 64.41 28.33
CA ALA A 1161 -13.73 65.52 27.33
C ALA A 1161 -12.69 66.65 27.63
N ALA A 1162 -11.91 67.26 26.72
CA ALA A 1162 -11.74 67.18 25.25
C ALA A 1162 -10.41 67.86 24.76
N ARG A 1163 -10.25 68.03 23.42
CA ARG A 1163 -9.27 68.88 22.63
C ARG A 1163 -7.95 68.22 22.16
N ALA A 1164 -7.24 68.74 21.14
CA ALA A 1164 -7.58 69.13 19.74
C ALA A 1164 -6.39 69.81 19.00
N SER A 1165 -6.30 69.64 17.66
CA SER A 1165 -5.43 70.39 16.70
C SER A 1165 -3.90 70.15 16.85
N SER A 1166 -3.00 70.45 15.90
CA SER A 1166 -3.04 71.18 14.58
C SER A 1166 -2.05 70.51 13.58
N MET A 1167 -2.37 70.30 12.31
CA MET A 1167 -2.13 71.18 11.11
C MET A 1167 -0.65 71.39 10.68
N ALA A 1168 -0.41 71.55 9.37
CA ALA A 1168 0.90 71.41 8.68
C ALA A 1168 1.42 72.70 8.03
N PHE A 1169 2.65 72.71 7.46
CA PHE A 1169 3.00 73.28 6.13
C PHE A 1169 4.49 73.08 5.71
N PHE A 1170 4.83 73.53 4.49
CA PHE A 1170 6.14 73.58 3.78
C PHE A 1170 6.63 72.30 3.06
N LYS A 1171 7.28 72.36 1.88
CA LYS A 1171 7.16 73.28 0.71
C LYS A 1171 7.78 72.63 -0.56
N ALA A 1172 7.47 73.14 -1.76
CA ALA A 1172 7.81 72.50 -3.05
C ALA A 1172 9.21 72.82 -3.63
N GLY A 1173 9.68 71.99 -4.57
CA GLY A 1173 10.85 72.21 -5.44
C GLY A 1173 10.91 71.22 -6.63
N PRO A 1174 10.95 71.66 -7.92
CA PRO A 1174 10.85 70.75 -9.09
C PRO A 1174 11.93 70.89 -10.19
N ARG A 1175 12.01 69.89 -11.11
CA ARG A 1175 12.85 69.80 -12.35
C ARG A 1175 14.34 69.46 -12.06
N THR A 1176 15.20 68.95 -12.97
CA THR A 1176 15.23 68.87 -14.46
C THR A 1176 15.52 67.44 -15.03
N ARG A 1177 16.23 67.29 -16.19
CA ARG A 1177 16.22 66.13 -17.13
C ARG A 1177 17.67 65.58 -17.45
N PRO A 1178 17.91 64.63 -18.41
CA PRO A 1178 19.00 63.63 -18.34
C PRO A 1178 20.24 63.93 -19.22
N PRO A 1179 21.15 62.95 -19.39
CA PRO A 1179 21.40 62.41 -20.75
C PRO A 1179 21.50 60.85 -20.83
N ALA A 1180 21.70 60.32 -22.05
CA ALA A 1180 21.86 58.88 -22.37
C ALA A 1180 23.31 58.38 -22.14
N SER A 1181 23.58 57.07 -22.08
CA SER A 1181 24.02 56.23 -23.24
C SER A 1181 24.53 54.85 -22.76
N THR A 1182 24.66 53.74 -23.51
CA THR A 1182 24.10 53.24 -24.80
C THR A 1182 24.40 51.73 -24.95
N GLY A 1183 23.51 50.94 -25.57
CA GLY A 1183 23.80 49.59 -26.10
C GLY A 1183 23.52 48.40 -25.14
N THR A 1184 23.15 47.19 -25.60
CA THR A 1184 22.77 46.73 -26.96
C THR A 1184 21.76 45.59 -26.87
N GLU A 1185 20.61 45.68 -27.56
CA GLU A 1185 19.73 44.51 -27.80
C GLU A 1185 20.28 43.65 -28.94
N THR A 1186 20.25 42.33 -28.79
CA THR A 1186 20.26 41.36 -29.89
C THR A 1186 19.08 40.40 -29.76
N ARG A 1187 18.03 40.65 -30.55
CA ARG A 1187 16.84 39.79 -30.62
C ARG A 1187 16.98 38.73 -31.72
N LEU A 1188 16.84 37.46 -31.38
CA LEU A 1188 16.39 36.32 -32.20
C LEU A 1188 16.05 35.18 -31.20
N SER A 1189 15.01 34.36 -31.34
CA SER A 1189 13.80 34.41 -32.18
C SER A 1189 12.73 33.48 -31.57
N SER A 1190 11.45 33.70 -31.88
CA SER A 1190 10.31 32.95 -31.32
C SER A 1190 10.10 31.54 -31.89
N PRO A 1191 9.51 30.60 -31.11
CA PRO A 1191 8.74 29.48 -31.65
C PRO A 1191 7.22 29.74 -31.61
N ASN A 1192 6.64 29.83 -32.82
CA ASN A 1192 5.29 29.45 -33.28
C ASN A 1192 4.09 29.34 -32.30
N PRO A 1193 2.98 30.08 -32.50
CA PRO A 1193 1.73 29.93 -31.73
C PRO A 1193 0.68 29.04 -32.42
N MET A 1194 0.18 28.02 -31.71
CA MET A 1194 -1.12 27.36 -31.96
C MET A 1194 -1.76 26.93 -30.63
N ILE A 1195 -3.00 26.45 -30.68
CA ILE A 1195 -3.85 26.08 -29.52
C ILE A 1195 -4.28 27.30 -28.68
N ARG A 1196 -4.94 28.24 -29.36
CA ARG A 1196 -6.12 28.93 -28.81
C ARG A 1196 -7.30 28.64 -29.74
N ASP A 1197 -8.22 27.79 -29.29
CA ASP A 1197 -9.68 27.84 -29.54
C ASP A 1197 -10.34 26.50 -29.18
N ALA A 1198 -10.84 26.38 -27.95
CA ALA A 1198 -11.62 25.23 -27.48
C ALA A 1198 -12.55 25.60 -26.29
N PHE A 1199 -13.20 26.77 -26.34
CA PHE A 1199 -14.26 27.16 -25.39
C PHE A 1199 -15.58 27.33 -26.14
N LYS A 1200 -16.35 26.23 -26.28
CA LYS A 1200 -17.76 26.21 -26.70
C LYS A 1200 -18.37 24.80 -26.51
N TYR A 1201 -19.68 24.79 -26.25
CA TYR A 1201 -20.55 23.62 -26.04
C TYR A 1201 -20.39 22.87 -24.71
N GLU A 1202 -21.15 23.39 -23.73
CA GLU A 1202 -22.12 22.69 -22.85
C GLU A 1202 -21.74 21.32 -22.24
#